data_AF-A0A2D7M4F1-F1
#
_entry.id   AF-A0A2D7M4F1-F1
#
_cell.length_a   1.000
_cell.length_b   1.000
_cell.length_c   1.000
_cell.angle_alpha   90.00
_cell.angle_beta   90.00
_cell.angle_gamma   90.00
#
_symmetry.space_group_name_H-M   'P 1'
#
loop_
_entity.id
_entity.type
_entity.pdbx_description
1 polymer ?
#
loop_
_entity_poly.entity_id
_entity_poly.type
_entity_poly.pdbx_seq_one_letter_code
_entity_poly.pdbx_strand_id
1 'polypeptide(L)'
;MRFKSGLFPPFLSFLFLLFSAHTSLVIADSSIQHSNQNSLEDPFLWVEKLGSSDWIEREESAEKLLEAGEASVEALRTALTHPDLEVRERVRELLSVISPLKIRVDLVRLGKDRNASLVTPYQSIKSCSLDFKPGETRMNTIRTDHEERRFQISLRGNEAPYSVEVLFHGTSTSSMTGPPGKKLELGVPWVILTEDRVQSETVQGTAQTASEISTWVLLLSESYELSDPEESAEKRLINALVKSLASAPTPQQIIAAAQWSDIPEEYFRDSEESADPWLIAQMIRGNTDSIQRAAEIIELHMTGEDPLTTLVIDGLLPFAIDTDTEGASALFQQHCADLSPWSQHLLWSSLDRKLREGSLSQDHQKRLLESLIQPGSLAVLRWSDSHMSSMWSSLIRSIDKQVLNELLATNWAEIMGEDLSQSTGRIPLFFSALGYMTNRGVILETGWKTPLLDLLPTQYAEFALAILLGQDRLKNLEEEDWKQILKKIDQGLRLADTTISLRVRNSVKKLSEYEQIPEIHRQTFISNLVIGLDDFQSNQKSIIDQILTRYLGELPREKNMRRDETYWDRRSKKWQARLESPEVAEKKEPRWIELTVADVRLDGQNVNTLGLRRWIMPTDHRVHMLGDDGRDSSIYLENSAGGSIRFSGSMLLMLNRPTLTRWRTTWRNWIYRFSTARLGAESAMVRSNVLFQTLLIASEADAPEDGLIKEIPITWNDIDQFLIESLDPDSTTDLYMTTEVITTLRLKATLPRLIELWEEKPTVSLGRALLALGDDRGRDLLRETVMKSRSRLQRDTQKALEDLIGVGDPEILESVIQWIEDPDSSTFSSNESQLLMLIRYLDAWLTEHPDQQIIPEKRLIGALVYRTDNRNGRNTVIPMLRRQTGLDMGWWDTYSMTDMEERYQVQEEVGALWRAWWEKKSADF
;
A
#
# COMPACT_ATOMS: atom_id res chain seq x y z
N MET A 1 -3.59 -25.20 50.16
CA MET A 1 -4.11 -25.73 51.46
C MET A 1 -4.92 -27.01 51.17
N ARG A 2 -5.21 -27.85 52.17
CA ARG A 2 -5.70 -29.26 52.08
C ARG A 2 -6.64 -29.70 50.92
N PHE A 3 -6.42 -30.93 50.45
CA PHE A 3 -7.27 -31.77 49.57
C PHE A 3 -8.69 -32.06 50.12
N LYS A 4 -9.65 -32.40 49.22
CA LYS A 4 -10.48 -33.65 49.15
C LYS A 4 -11.73 -33.49 48.22
N SER A 5 -12.41 -34.52 47.68
CA SER A 5 -12.03 -35.87 47.19
C SER A 5 -13.23 -36.69 46.63
N GLY A 6 -13.07 -37.42 45.52
CA GLY A 6 -13.86 -38.60 45.12
C GLY A 6 -15.13 -38.35 44.28
N LEU A 7 -15.84 -39.38 43.73
CA LEU A 7 -15.48 -40.77 43.38
C LEU A 7 -16.67 -41.41 42.59
N PHE A 8 -16.40 -42.36 41.67
CA PHE A 8 -17.43 -43.16 40.95
C PHE A 8 -18.19 -44.14 41.88
N PRO A 9 -19.41 -44.58 41.53
CA PRO A 9 -19.58 -45.91 40.91
C PRO A 9 -20.73 -46.05 39.86
N PRO A 10 -20.76 -47.14 39.04
CA PRO A 10 -21.74 -47.39 37.97
C PRO A 10 -22.81 -48.45 38.33
N PHE A 11 -23.75 -48.75 37.41
CA PHE A 11 -24.57 -49.97 37.44
C PHE A 11 -24.88 -50.54 36.05
N LEU A 12 -25.15 -51.85 35.96
CA LEU A 12 -25.34 -52.63 34.72
C LEU A 12 -26.80 -53.02 34.43
N SER A 13 -27.07 -53.23 33.13
CA SER A 13 -27.95 -54.24 32.52
C SER A 13 -29.42 -54.40 32.92
N PHE A 14 -30.28 -54.45 31.90
CA PHE A 14 -31.35 -55.45 31.82
C PHE A 14 -31.45 -56.01 30.38
N LEU A 15 -32.08 -57.18 30.21
CA LEU A 15 -32.00 -58.02 29.01
C LEU A 15 -33.37 -58.58 28.59
N PHE A 16 -33.53 -58.85 27.29
CA PHE A 16 -34.39 -59.92 26.72
C PHE A 16 -35.94 -59.74 26.82
N LEU A 17 -36.82 -60.41 26.04
CA LEU A 17 -36.71 -61.47 25.01
C LEU A 17 -38.01 -61.59 24.13
N LEU A 18 -37.93 -62.27 22.96
CA LEU A 18 -39.00 -62.98 22.19
C LEU A 18 -40.12 -62.15 21.47
N PHE A 19 -40.84 -62.64 20.43
CA PHE A 19 -40.76 -63.88 19.62
C PHE A 19 -41.26 -63.64 18.16
N SER A 20 -40.92 -64.54 17.23
CA SER A 20 -41.28 -64.58 15.80
C SER A 20 -42.60 -65.34 15.48
N ALA A 21 -43.21 -65.13 14.31
CA ALA A 21 -43.79 -66.20 13.46
C ALA A 21 -44.25 -65.75 12.05
N HIS A 22 -44.21 -66.70 11.10
CA HIS A 22 -44.44 -66.63 9.65
C HIS A 22 -45.83 -66.21 9.12
N THR A 23 -45.88 -65.80 7.84
CA THR A 23 -46.55 -66.57 6.75
C THR A 23 -45.91 -66.32 5.38
N SER A 24 -45.92 -67.35 4.52
CA SER A 24 -45.48 -67.34 3.10
C SER A 24 -46.71 -67.13 2.15
N LEU A 25 -46.72 -67.29 0.82
CA LEU A 25 -45.92 -68.06 -0.15
C LEU A 25 -46.25 -67.64 -1.62
N VAL A 26 -45.54 -68.25 -2.60
CA VAL A 26 -45.75 -68.34 -4.09
C VAL A 26 -44.81 -67.42 -4.91
N ILE A 27 -43.68 -67.88 -5.48
CA ILE A 27 -43.41 -68.89 -6.56
C ILE A 27 -43.75 -68.32 -7.96
N ALA A 28 -42.79 -67.73 -8.70
CA ALA A 28 -41.78 -68.33 -9.63
C ALA A 28 -42.23 -68.16 -11.11
N ASP A 29 -41.45 -68.33 -12.19
CA ASP A 29 -40.05 -68.77 -12.48
C ASP A 29 -39.70 -68.24 -13.92
N SER A 30 -38.51 -68.32 -14.55
CA SER A 30 -37.17 -68.90 -14.26
C SER A 30 -36.08 -68.30 -15.19
N SER A 31 -34.80 -68.54 -14.89
CA SER A 31 -33.61 -68.42 -15.77
C SER A 31 -33.15 -67.00 -16.18
N ILE A 32 -31.86 -66.72 -16.48
CA ILE A 32 -30.65 -67.58 -16.55
C ILE A 32 -29.58 -67.06 -15.57
N GLN A 33 -28.95 -67.96 -14.81
CA GLN A 33 -27.64 -67.68 -14.20
C GLN A 33 -26.53 -67.96 -15.20
N HIS A 34 -25.75 -66.94 -15.57
CA HIS A 34 -24.38 -67.15 -15.99
C HIS A 34 -23.45 -66.72 -14.85
N SER A 35 -22.93 -67.70 -14.14
CA SER A 35 -21.82 -67.52 -13.22
C SER A 35 -20.55 -67.22 -14.00
N ASN A 36 -19.99 -66.02 -13.86
CA ASN A 36 -18.56 -65.78 -13.99
C ASN A 36 -18.07 -65.14 -12.70
N GLN A 37 -17.60 -65.98 -11.77
CA GLN A 37 -16.58 -65.56 -10.83
C GLN A 37 -15.27 -65.47 -11.62
N ASN A 38 -15.09 -64.38 -12.36
CA ASN A 38 -13.74 -64.02 -12.78
C ASN A 38 -12.97 -63.71 -11.49
N SER A 39 -11.91 -64.48 -11.24
CA SER A 39 -10.86 -64.03 -10.35
C SER A 39 -10.38 -62.68 -10.86
N LEU A 40 -10.34 -61.68 -9.99
CA LEU A 40 -9.48 -60.52 -10.23
C LEU A 40 -8.06 -61.06 -10.28
N GLU A 41 -7.52 -61.18 -11.50
CA GLU A 41 -6.11 -61.41 -11.71
C GLU A 41 -5.35 -60.19 -11.16
N ASP A 42 -4.12 -60.40 -10.72
CA ASP A 42 -3.29 -59.35 -10.16
C ASP A 42 -3.04 -58.24 -11.22
N PRO A 43 -3.35 -56.95 -10.97
CA PRO A 43 -3.12 -55.88 -11.94
C PRO A 43 -1.68 -55.80 -12.48
N PHE A 44 -0.68 -56.27 -11.73
CA PHE A 44 0.69 -56.42 -12.22
C PHE A 44 0.82 -57.38 -13.43
N LEU A 45 -0.06 -58.39 -13.57
CA LEU A 45 -0.10 -59.28 -14.75
C LEU A 45 -0.71 -58.63 -15.99
N TRP A 46 -1.63 -57.67 -15.82
CA TRP A 46 -2.20 -56.91 -16.94
C TRP A 46 -1.25 -55.80 -17.42
N VAL A 47 -0.46 -55.23 -16.50
CA VAL A 47 0.64 -54.29 -16.81
C VAL A 47 1.64 -54.87 -17.81
N GLU A 48 2.15 -56.08 -17.57
CA GLU A 48 3.10 -56.76 -18.48
C GLU A 48 2.51 -56.95 -19.90
N LYS A 49 1.20 -57.20 -19.99
CA LYS A 49 0.48 -57.39 -21.26
C LYS A 49 0.29 -56.11 -22.06
N LEU A 50 0.50 -54.91 -21.48
CA LEU A 50 0.47 -53.64 -22.22
C LEU A 50 1.60 -53.55 -23.28
N GLY A 51 2.62 -54.39 -23.20
CA GLY A 51 3.69 -54.53 -24.20
C GLY A 51 3.47 -55.68 -25.20
N SER A 52 2.33 -56.38 -25.16
CA SER A 52 2.09 -57.53 -26.04
C SER A 52 2.12 -57.13 -27.51
N SER A 53 2.66 -58.01 -28.37
CA SER A 53 2.67 -57.77 -29.82
C SER A 53 1.29 -57.95 -30.45
N ASP A 54 0.37 -58.64 -29.78
CA ASP A 54 -1.06 -58.60 -30.12
C ASP A 54 -1.66 -57.24 -29.72
N TRP A 55 -2.57 -56.73 -30.54
CA TRP A 55 -3.35 -55.54 -30.20
C TRP A 55 -4.53 -55.89 -29.30
N ILE A 56 -5.17 -57.05 -29.49
CA ILE A 56 -6.35 -57.46 -28.72
C ILE A 56 -5.97 -57.67 -27.25
N GLU A 57 -4.86 -58.37 -26.98
CA GLU A 57 -4.38 -58.60 -25.62
C GLU A 57 -3.97 -57.30 -24.90
N ARG A 58 -3.45 -56.31 -25.64
CA ARG A 58 -3.13 -54.98 -25.09
C ARG A 58 -4.40 -54.22 -24.68
N GLU A 59 -5.36 -54.06 -25.58
CA GLU A 59 -6.58 -53.31 -25.26
C GLU A 59 -7.43 -54.03 -24.20
N GLU A 60 -7.55 -55.37 -24.24
CA GLU A 60 -8.21 -56.13 -23.16
C GLU A 60 -7.54 -55.90 -21.80
N SER A 61 -6.22 -55.74 -21.76
CA SER A 61 -5.49 -55.49 -20.52
C SER A 61 -5.64 -54.03 -20.08
N ALA A 62 -5.67 -53.08 -21.02
CA ALA A 62 -5.99 -51.68 -20.77
C ALA A 62 -7.41 -51.50 -20.22
N GLU A 63 -8.42 -52.15 -20.80
CA GLU A 63 -9.81 -52.15 -20.32
C GLU A 63 -9.91 -52.74 -18.90
N LYS A 64 -9.28 -53.89 -18.62
CA LYS A 64 -9.25 -54.48 -17.27
C LYS A 64 -8.59 -53.57 -16.23
N LEU A 65 -7.53 -52.85 -16.62
CA LEU A 65 -6.87 -51.86 -15.75
C LEU A 65 -7.75 -50.61 -15.51
N LEU A 66 -8.52 -50.16 -16.50
CA LEU A 66 -9.54 -49.11 -16.33
C LEU A 66 -10.68 -49.57 -15.41
N GLU A 67 -11.25 -50.77 -15.64
CA GLU A 67 -12.35 -51.33 -14.84
C GLU A 67 -11.95 -51.55 -13.36
N ALA A 68 -10.68 -51.88 -13.10
CA ALA A 68 -10.15 -52.06 -11.75
C ALA A 68 -10.02 -50.73 -10.95
N GLY A 69 -10.07 -49.57 -11.61
CA GLY A 69 -10.01 -48.27 -10.96
C GLY A 69 -8.79 -48.11 -10.05
N GLU A 70 -8.99 -47.61 -8.82
CA GLU A 70 -7.90 -47.38 -7.84
C GLU A 70 -7.05 -48.64 -7.56
N ALA A 71 -7.61 -49.85 -7.69
CA ALA A 71 -6.88 -51.09 -7.41
C ALA A 71 -5.73 -51.37 -8.40
N SER A 72 -5.74 -50.76 -9.60
CA SER A 72 -4.66 -50.91 -10.58
C SER A 72 -3.52 -49.89 -10.41
N VAL A 73 -3.72 -48.83 -9.61
CA VAL A 73 -2.85 -47.65 -9.59
C VAL A 73 -1.43 -47.95 -9.09
N GLU A 74 -1.26 -48.86 -8.13
CA GLU A 74 0.06 -49.25 -7.60
C GLU A 74 0.90 -50.00 -8.66
N ALA A 75 0.27 -50.96 -9.35
CA ALA A 75 0.88 -51.69 -10.45
C ALA A 75 1.25 -50.76 -11.61
N LEU A 76 0.32 -49.89 -12.02
CA LEU A 76 0.55 -48.88 -13.05
C LEU A 76 1.70 -47.94 -12.68
N ARG A 77 1.78 -47.41 -11.45
CA ARG A 77 2.89 -46.52 -11.06
C ARG A 77 4.23 -47.22 -11.06
N THR A 78 4.30 -48.47 -10.63
CA THR A 78 5.52 -49.28 -10.70
C THR A 78 5.98 -49.46 -12.15
N ALA A 79 5.03 -49.63 -13.07
CA ALA A 79 5.28 -49.77 -14.51
C ALA A 79 5.79 -48.51 -15.21
N LEU A 80 5.74 -47.31 -14.59
CA LEU A 80 6.34 -46.09 -15.16
C LEU A 80 7.86 -46.20 -15.37
N THR A 81 8.53 -47.11 -14.65
CA THR A 81 9.96 -47.41 -14.81
C THR A 81 10.24 -48.68 -15.64
N HIS A 82 9.23 -49.29 -16.25
CA HIS A 82 9.36 -50.51 -17.06
C HIS A 82 10.33 -50.31 -18.26
N PRO A 83 11.16 -51.30 -18.64
CA PRO A 83 12.13 -51.14 -19.72
C PRO A 83 11.51 -50.89 -21.10
N ASP A 84 10.33 -51.46 -21.38
CA ASP A 84 9.60 -51.20 -22.63
C ASP A 84 9.04 -49.77 -22.68
N LEU A 85 9.06 -49.14 -23.84
CA LEU A 85 8.47 -47.83 -24.09
C LEU A 85 6.94 -47.92 -24.27
N GLU A 86 6.42 -48.93 -24.97
CA GLU A 86 4.98 -49.08 -25.24
C GLU A 86 4.19 -49.21 -23.92
N VAL A 87 4.66 -50.09 -23.02
CA VAL A 87 4.13 -50.23 -21.66
C VAL A 87 4.10 -48.87 -20.95
N ARG A 88 5.19 -48.10 -20.97
CA ARG A 88 5.25 -46.80 -20.28
C ARG A 88 4.29 -45.76 -20.85
N GLU A 89 4.16 -45.66 -22.18
CA GLU A 89 3.20 -44.72 -22.78
C GLU A 89 1.75 -45.10 -22.45
N ARG A 90 1.39 -46.38 -22.56
CA ARG A 90 0.04 -46.86 -22.20
C ARG A 90 -0.26 -46.76 -20.70
N VAL A 91 0.73 -46.99 -19.85
CA VAL A 91 0.62 -46.77 -18.41
C VAL A 91 0.34 -45.30 -18.09
N ARG A 92 1.00 -44.35 -18.77
CA ARG A 92 0.69 -42.91 -18.62
C ARG A 92 -0.72 -42.57 -19.10
N GLU A 93 -1.15 -43.13 -20.23
CA GLU A 93 -2.52 -42.96 -20.76
C GLU A 93 -3.56 -43.45 -19.73
N LEU A 94 -3.41 -44.67 -19.23
CA LEU A 94 -4.29 -45.27 -18.21
C LEU A 94 -4.29 -44.47 -16.90
N LEU A 95 -3.12 -44.09 -16.38
CA LEU A 95 -3.03 -43.26 -15.18
C LEU A 95 -3.66 -41.88 -15.38
N SER A 96 -3.61 -41.29 -16.58
CA SER A 96 -4.27 -40.00 -16.86
C SER A 96 -5.80 -40.05 -16.73
N VAL A 97 -6.40 -41.23 -16.87
CA VAL A 97 -7.85 -41.47 -16.69
C VAL A 97 -8.16 -41.88 -15.26
N ILE A 98 -7.43 -42.86 -14.71
CA ILE A 98 -7.72 -43.51 -13.41
C ILE A 98 -7.27 -42.64 -12.23
N SER A 99 -6.04 -42.15 -12.27
CA SER A 99 -5.36 -41.42 -11.20
C SER A 99 -4.72 -40.14 -11.78
N PRO A 100 -5.52 -39.23 -12.39
CA PRO A 100 -4.99 -38.06 -13.08
C PRO A 100 -4.05 -37.27 -12.18
N LEU A 101 -2.85 -36.98 -12.70
CA LEU A 101 -1.77 -36.34 -11.96
C LEU A 101 -2.25 -35.07 -11.25
N LYS A 102 -2.07 -35.06 -9.93
CA LYS A 102 -2.30 -33.89 -9.06
C LYS A 102 -0.98 -33.49 -8.44
N ILE A 103 -0.58 -32.25 -8.67
CA ILE A 103 0.64 -31.68 -8.09
C ILE A 103 0.19 -30.74 -6.99
N ARG A 104 0.50 -31.07 -5.74
CA ARG A 104 0.38 -30.16 -4.62
C ARG A 104 1.47 -29.11 -4.73
N VAL A 105 1.05 -27.86 -4.68
CA VAL A 105 1.90 -26.70 -4.44
C VAL A 105 1.66 -26.28 -2.99
N ASP A 106 2.63 -26.57 -2.14
CA ASP A 106 2.69 -25.98 -0.80
C ASP A 106 3.39 -24.62 -0.89
N LEU A 107 2.82 -23.61 -0.24
CA LEU A 107 3.36 -22.25 -0.20
C LEU A 107 3.35 -21.73 1.24
N VAL A 108 4.48 -21.19 1.68
CA VAL A 108 4.65 -20.56 2.99
C VAL A 108 5.09 -19.10 2.80
N ARG A 109 4.43 -18.18 3.49
CA ARG A 109 4.82 -16.77 3.68
C ARG A 109 5.56 -16.66 5.00
N LEU A 110 6.82 -16.30 4.94
CA LEU A 110 7.75 -16.11 6.05
C LEU A 110 7.98 -14.62 6.24
N GLY A 111 7.23 -14.01 7.15
CA GLY A 111 7.28 -12.57 7.41
C GLY A 111 8.05 -12.19 8.68
N LYS A 112 8.60 -10.99 8.66
CA LYS A 112 9.17 -10.30 9.83
C LYS A 112 8.30 -9.14 10.28
N ASP A 113 8.31 -8.87 11.58
CA ASP A 113 7.56 -7.74 12.14
C ASP A 113 8.14 -6.39 11.69
N ARG A 114 7.33 -5.34 11.79
CA ARG A 114 7.71 -3.97 11.41
C ARG A 114 8.94 -3.50 12.21
N ASN A 115 10.00 -3.11 11.51
CA ASN A 115 11.30 -2.73 12.07
C ASN A 115 12.10 -3.87 12.74
N ALA A 116 11.80 -5.15 12.48
CA ALA A 116 12.70 -6.24 12.86
C ALA A 116 14.04 -6.15 12.10
N SER A 117 15.11 -6.69 12.71
CA SER A 117 16.45 -6.74 12.09
C SER A 117 16.51 -7.82 10.98
N LEU A 118 17.46 -7.70 10.06
CA LEU A 118 17.67 -8.69 9.00
C LEU A 118 18.14 -10.04 9.54
N VAL A 119 18.81 -10.11 10.69
CA VAL A 119 19.24 -11.38 11.32
C VAL A 119 18.21 -12.03 12.25
N THR A 120 17.12 -11.36 12.65
CA THR A 120 16.10 -12.02 13.51
C THR A 120 15.47 -13.24 12.84
N PRO A 121 14.89 -14.19 13.61
CA PRO A 121 14.00 -15.19 13.04
C PRO A 121 12.76 -14.58 12.37
N TYR A 122 12.07 -15.36 11.54
CA TYR A 122 10.71 -15.03 11.09
C TYR A 122 9.72 -15.08 12.25
N GLN A 123 8.69 -14.23 12.19
CA GLN A 123 7.71 -14.01 13.26
C GLN A 123 6.28 -14.26 12.76
N SER A 124 6.00 -13.88 11.51
CA SER A 124 4.67 -13.94 10.89
C SER A 124 4.66 -15.01 9.79
N ILE A 125 4.56 -16.27 10.23
CA ILE A 125 4.49 -17.46 9.36
C ILE A 125 3.02 -17.75 9.03
N LYS A 126 2.71 -17.95 7.74
CA LYS A 126 1.40 -18.43 7.24
C LYS A 126 1.64 -19.40 6.10
N SER A 127 0.83 -20.45 5.96
CA SER A 127 0.99 -21.46 4.92
C SER A 127 -0.34 -21.87 4.28
N CYS A 128 -0.28 -22.38 3.04
CA CYS A 128 -1.41 -22.96 2.33
C CYS A 128 -0.97 -24.04 1.33
N SER A 129 -1.84 -25.01 1.05
CA SER A 129 -1.66 -26.03 0.01
C SER A 129 -2.66 -25.81 -1.13
N LEU A 130 -2.24 -26.05 -2.37
CA LEU A 130 -3.08 -26.00 -3.57
C LEU A 130 -2.80 -27.20 -4.48
N ASP A 131 -3.80 -28.04 -4.77
CA ASP A 131 -3.65 -29.19 -5.68
C ASP A 131 -3.99 -28.83 -7.14
N PHE A 132 -3.02 -28.86 -8.04
CA PHE A 132 -3.14 -28.51 -9.47
C PHE A 132 -3.22 -29.74 -10.38
N LYS A 133 -3.93 -29.61 -11.50
CA LYS A 133 -3.71 -30.43 -12.71
C LYS A 133 -2.62 -29.80 -13.60
N PRO A 134 -1.91 -30.58 -14.43
CA PRO A 134 -1.03 -30.03 -15.48
C PRO A 134 -1.72 -29.00 -16.36
N GLY A 135 -1.08 -27.83 -16.54
CA GLY A 135 -1.62 -26.70 -17.30
C GLY A 135 -2.62 -25.81 -16.54
N GLU A 136 -2.99 -26.16 -15.31
CA GLU A 136 -3.92 -25.38 -14.51
C GLU A 136 -3.28 -24.11 -13.94
N THR A 137 -4.11 -23.07 -13.81
CA THR A 137 -3.77 -21.80 -13.16
C THR A 137 -4.75 -21.58 -12.02
N ARG A 138 -4.26 -21.17 -10.85
CA ARG A 138 -5.11 -20.85 -9.69
C ARG A 138 -4.62 -19.60 -9.00
N MET A 139 -5.56 -18.86 -8.42
CA MET A 139 -5.26 -17.74 -7.53
C MET A 139 -5.72 -18.08 -6.11
N ASN A 140 -4.92 -17.68 -5.12
CA ASN A 140 -5.24 -17.80 -3.70
C ASN A 140 -4.71 -16.58 -2.94
N THR A 141 -4.98 -16.51 -1.64
CA THR A 141 -4.71 -15.36 -0.78
C THR A 141 -4.18 -15.83 0.57
N ILE A 142 -3.05 -15.28 1.03
CA ILE A 142 -2.63 -15.39 2.43
C ILE A 142 -2.99 -14.09 3.16
N ARG A 143 -3.52 -14.22 4.38
CA ARG A 143 -3.74 -13.10 5.30
C ARG A 143 -2.86 -13.18 6.53
N THR A 144 -2.46 -12.00 6.95
CA THR A 144 -1.82 -11.67 8.22
C THR A 144 -2.55 -10.44 8.77
N ASP A 145 -2.24 -10.10 10.02
CA ASP A 145 -2.87 -9.02 10.77
C ASP A 145 -2.65 -7.64 10.12
N HIS A 146 -1.70 -7.54 9.17
CA HIS A 146 -1.30 -6.30 8.50
C HIS A 146 -1.20 -6.39 6.96
N GLU A 147 -1.27 -7.59 6.35
CA GLU A 147 -1.25 -7.81 4.89
C GLU A 147 -2.25 -8.89 4.44
N GLU A 148 -3.13 -8.55 3.49
CA GLU A 148 -3.76 -9.51 2.57
C GLU A 148 -2.91 -9.55 1.29
N ARG A 149 -2.21 -10.66 1.03
CA ARG A 149 -1.40 -10.84 -0.20
C ARG A 149 -2.01 -11.92 -1.09
N ARG A 150 -2.42 -11.50 -2.28
CA ARG A 150 -2.96 -12.36 -3.33
C ARG A 150 -1.85 -12.78 -4.29
N PHE A 151 -1.88 -14.03 -4.70
CA PHE A 151 -0.90 -14.61 -5.62
C PHE A 151 -1.59 -15.58 -6.57
N GLN A 152 -1.21 -15.51 -7.84
CA GLN A 152 -1.58 -16.46 -8.88
C GLN A 152 -0.41 -17.40 -9.11
N ILE A 153 -0.69 -18.69 -9.27
CA ILE A 153 0.30 -19.69 -9.67
C ILE A 153 -0.21 -20.36 -10.93
N SER A 154 0.61 -20.37 -11.97
CA SER A 154 0.36 -21.08 -13.22
C SER A 154 1.38 -22.21 -13.35
N LEU A 155 0.91 -23.46 -13.37
CA LEU A 155 1.77 -24.65 -13.48
C LEU A 155 1.65 -25.22 -14.89
N ARG A 156 2.75 -25.20 -15.66
CA ARG A 156 2.78 -25.62 -17.06
C ARG A 156 3.76 -26.78 -17.29
N GLY A 157 3.41 -27.68 -18.19
CA GLY A 157 4.17 -28.92 -18.48
C GLY A 157 3.46 -30.15 -17.93
N ASN A 158 3.66 -31.30 -18.59
CA ASN A 158 2.98 -32.56 -18.29
C ASN A 158 3.87 -33.56 -17.51
N GLU A 159 5.14 -33.22 -17.32
CA GLU A 159 6.16 -33.99 -16.61
C GLU A 159 7.13 -33.02 -15.91
N ALA A 160 7.86 -33.50 -14.90
CA ALA A 160 8.87 -32.72 -14.20
C ALA A 160 10.13 -32.51 -15.07
N PRO A 161 10.83 -31.36 -14.98
CA PRO A 161 10.55 -30.22 -14.12
C PRO A 161 9.47 -29.28 -14.68
N TYR A 162 8.46 -29.00 -13.84
CA TYR A 162 7.31 -28.17 -14.18
C TYR A 162 7.71 -26.69 -14.28
N SER A 163 7.17 -25.98 -15.27
CA SER A 163 7.33 -24.53 -15.41
C SER A 163 6.31 -23.83 -14.53
N VAL A 164 6.75 -23.31 -13.39
CA VAL A 164 5.92 -22.61 -12.40
C VAL A 164 6.14 -21.11 -12.49
N GLU A 165 5.05 -20.38 -12.70
CA GLU A 165 5.01 -18.92 -12.74
C GLU A 165 4.17 -18.43 -11.55
N VAL A 166 4.72 -17.54 -10.72
CA VAL A 166 4.04 -16.99 -9.54
C VAL A 166 3.91 -15.48 -9.70
N LEU A 167 2.68 -14.98 -9.75
CA LEU A 167 2.37 -13.57 -9.95
C LEU A 167 1.68 -13.00 -8.71
N PHE A 168 2.42 -12.23 -7.93
CA PHE A 168 1.90 -11.49 -6.79
C PHE A 168 1.11 -10.30 -7.30
N HIS A 169 -0.12 -10.19 -6.82
CA HIS A 169 -1.00 -9.08 -7.15
C HIS A 169 -0.71 -7.93 -6.19
N GLY A 170 -0.18 -6.82 -6.73
CA GLY A 170 -0.05 -5.59 -5.96
C GLY A 170 -1.42 -5.02 -5.59
N THR A 171 -1.45 -4.02 -4.69
CA THR A 171 -2.71 -3.31 -4.36
C THR A 171 -3.32 -2.58 -5.59
N SER A 172 -2.56 -2.49 -6.68
CA SER A 172 -2.97 -2.11 -8.02
C SER A 172 -3.49 -3.30 -8.84
N THR A 173 -4.78 -3.24 -9.19
CA THR A 173 -5.45 -4.09 -10.20
C THR A 173 -4.98 -3.79 -11.66
N SER A 174 -3.70 -3.46 -11.81
CA SER A 174 -3.05 -2.94 -13.02
C SER A 174 -1.53 -3.22 -13.04
N SER A 175 -1.01 -3.91 -12.02
CA SER A 175 0.40 -4.31 -11.95
C SER A 175 0.51 -5.67 -11.24
N MET A 176 0.59 -6.73 -12.03
CA MET A 176 1.07 -8.03 -11.55
C MET A 176 2.60 -7.96 -11.51
N THR A 177 3.22 -8.37 -10.40
CA THR A 177 4.67 -8.50 -10.29
C THR A 177 5.03 -9.85 -9.71
N GLY A 178 6.11 -10.45 -10.18
CA GLY A 178 6.54 -11.77 -9.74
C GLY A 178 7.93 -12.10 -10.25
N PRO A 179 8.57 -13.13 -9.69
CA PRO A 179 9.77 -13.68 -10.30
C PRO A 179 9.46 -14.18 -11.73
N PRO A 180 10.45 -14.19 -12.63
CA PRO A 180 10.29 -14.89 -13.90
C PRO A 180 9.99 -16.37 -13.65
N GLY A 181 9.12 -16.96 -14.47
CA GLY A 181 8.70 -18.36 -14.33
C GLY A 181 9.89 -19.31 -14.31
N LYS A 182 9.92 -20.21 -13.32
CA LYS A 182 11.05 -21.09 -13.02
C LYS A 182 10.67 -22.55 -13.26
N LYS A 183 11.59 -23.33 -13.81
CA LYS A 183 11.48 -24.80 -13.85
C LYS A 183 11.80 -25.39 -12.49
N LEU A 184 10.90 -26.21 -11.95
CA LEU A 184 11.01 -26.83 -10.63
C LEU A 184 10.84 -28.34 -10.70
N GLU A 185 11.72 -29.05 -9.99
CA GLU A 185 11.60 -30.48 -9.72
C GLU A 185 10.75 -30.72 -8.47
N LEU A 186 10.20 -31.93 -8.36
CA LEU A 186 9.43 -32.36 -7.20
C LEU A 186 10.34 -32.46 -5.96
N GLY A 187 9.85 -32.03 -4.81
CA GLY A 187 10.60 -32.05 -3.56
C GLY A 187 11.69 -30.97 -3.41
N VAL A 188 11.91 -30.11 -4.42
CA VAL A 188 12.91 -29.03 -4.38
C VAL A 188 12.25 -27.69 -4.01
N PRO A 189 12.58 -27.07 -2.85
CA PRO A 189 11.92 -25.84 -2.43
C PRO A 189 12.43 -24.61 -3.20
N TRP A 190 11.52 -23.80 -3.73
CA TRP A 190 11.83 -22.51 -4.35
C TRP A 190 11.59 -21.37 -3.37
N VAL A 191 12.68 -20.77 -2.88
CA VAL A 191 12.63 -19.48 -2.19
C VAL A 191 12.45 -18.36 -3.22
N ILE A 192 11.42 -17.55 -3.02
CA ILE A 192 11.08 -16.34 -3.77
C ILE A 192 11.20 -15.15 -2.80
N LEU A 193 11.94 -14.14 -3.25
CA LEU A 193 12.17 -12.90 -2.51
C LEU A 193 11.30 -11.82 -3.19
N THR A 194 10.42 -11.14 -2.45
CA THR A 194 9.33 -10.31 -3.02
C THR A 194 9.23 -8.94 -2.37
N GLU A 195 9.04 -7.88 -3.16
CA GLU A 195 8.68 -6.55 -2.63
C GLU A 195 7.45 -6.62 -1.71
N ASP A 196 7.59 -6.07 -0.51
CA ASP A 196 6.60 -6.08 0.56
C ASP A 196 5.33 -5.26 0.23
N ARG A 197 4.31 -5.36 1.09
CA ARG A 197 3.24 -4.35 1.14
C ARG A 197 3.74 -3.03 1.73
N VAL A 198 4.41 -2.24 0.91
CA VAL A 198 4.85 -0.87 1.25
C VAL A 198 3.65 0.02 1.65
N GLN A 199 3.59 0.40 2.93
CA GLN A 199 2.81 1.55 3.40
C GLN A 199 3.75 2.75 3.54
N SER A 200 3.91 3.51 2.46
CA SER A 200 4.67 4.77 2.48
C SER A 200 3.77 5.94 2.86
N GLU A 201 4.22 6.73 3.82
CA GLU A 201 3.51 7.86 4.43
C GLU A 201 4.42 9.08 4.55
N THR A 202 3.82 10.27 4.57
CA THR A 202 4.58 11.52 4.66
C THR A 202 3.99 12.50 5.66
N VAL A 203 4.78 12.88 6.67
CA VAL A 203 4.40 13.73 7.80
C VAL A 203 5.43 14.84 7.95
N GLN A 204 5.05 16.11 7.72
CA GLN A 204 5.94 17.29 7.79
C GLN A 204 7.40 17.04 7.32
N GLY A 205 7.54 16.45 6.13
CA GLY A 205 8.84 16.16 5.51
C GLY A 205 9.65 14.99 6.09
N THR A 206 9.08 14.10 6.90
CA THR A 206 9.54 12.70 6.92
C THR A 206 8.79 11.94 5.83
N ALA A 207 9.49 11.16 5.01
CA ALA A 207 8.90 9.90 4.56
C ALA A 207 9.04 8.86 5.68
N GLN A 208 8.01 8.04 5.86
CA GLN A 208 8.07 6.84 6.69
C GLN A 208 7.48 5.70 5.88
N THR A 209 8.19 4.59 5.77
CA THR A 209 7.72 3.38 5.12
C THR A 209 7.58 2.28 6.15
N ALA A 210 6.35 1.84 6.39
CA ALA A 210 6.09 0.61 7.11
C ALA A 210 5.97 -0.53 6.09
N SER A 211 6.76 -1.58 6.27
CA SER A 211 6.61 -2.86 5.59
C SER A 211 6.86 -4.01 6.56
N GLU A 212 6.53 -5.22 6.11
CA GLU A 212 6.99 -6.46 6.70
C GLU A 212 7.83 -7.17 5.66
N ILE A 213 9.12 -7.37 5.92
CA ILE A 213 10.02 -8.08 5.01
C ILE A 213 9.48 -9.51 4.85
N SER A 214 9.05 -9.85 3.63
CA SER A 214 8.40 -11.14 3.35
C SER A 214 9.20 -12.00 2.38
N THR A 215 9.57 -13.19 2.85
CA THR A 215 10.12 -14.28 2.03
C THR A 215 9.01 -15.28 1.76
N TRP A 216 8.95 -15.82 0.54
CA TRP A 216 7.95 -16.82 0.16
C TRP A 216 8.67 -18.11 -0.24
N VAL A 217 8.21 -19.26 0.21
CA VAL A 217 8.82 -20.55 -0.16
C VAL A 217 7.75 -21.47 -0.71
N LEU A 218 8.00 -22.01 -1.91
CA LEU A 218 7.10 -22.87 -2.66
C LEU A 218 7.71 -24.26 -2.80
N LEU A 219 6.93 -25.31 -2.58
CA LEU A 219 7.32 -26.71 -2.78
C LEU A 219 6.33 -27.42 -3.70
N LEU A 220 6.85 -28.18 -4.67
CA LEU A 220 6.05 -29.10 -5.47
C LEU A 220 6.12 -30.51 -4.87
N SER A 221 4.99 -31.21 -4.83
CA SER A 221 4.89 -32.62 -4.42
C SER A 221 3.74 -33.29 -5.17
N GLU A 222 3.82 -34.58 -5.48
CA GLU A 222 2.68 -35.29 -6.05
C GLU A 222 1.69 -35.61 -4.93
N SER A 223 0.43 -35.21 -5.07
CA SER A 223 -0.55 -35.20 -3.96
C SER A 223 -0.84 -36.59 -3.36
N TYR A 224 -0.37 -37.66 -4.02
CA TYR A 224 -0.53 -39.07 -3.63
C TYR A 224 0.75 -39.73 -3.09
N GLU A 225 1.90 -39.05 -3.11
CA GLU A 225 3.15 -39.54 -2.49
C GLU A 225 3.34 -39.01 -1.06
N LEU A 226 2.43 -38.15 -0.61
CA LEU A 226 2.43 -37.56 0.72
C LEU A 226 2.15 -38.64 1.77
N SER A 227 3.19 -39.04 2.49
CA SER A 227 3.13 -40.04 3.57
C SER A 227 2.19 -39.68 4.72
N ASP A 228 1.94 -38.38 4.89
CA ASP A 228 0.87 -37.83 5.73
C ASP A 228 0.20 -36.64 5.00
N PRO A 229 -1.06 -36.77 4.55
CA PRO A 229 -1.79 -35.68 3.90
C PRO A 229 -2.33 -34.63 4.88
N GLU A 230 -2.37 -34.92 6.20
CA GLU A 230 -2.73 -33.96 7.26
C GLU A 230 -1.52 -33.14 7.74
N GLU A 231 -0.29 -33.49 7.36
CA GLU A 231 0.88 -32.67 7.67
C GLU A 231 0.71 -31.24 7.12
N SER A 232 1.07 -30.23 7.91
CA SER A 232 1.09 -28.83 7.49
C SER A 232 2.07 -28.62 6.33
N ALA A 233 1.67 -27.80 5.33
CA ALA A 233 2.55 -27.30 4.27
C ALA A 233 3.89 -26.75 4.80
N GLU A 234 3.83 -26.11 5.97
CA GLU A 234 4.95 -25.58 6.74
C GLU A 234 6.01 -26.64 7.08
N LYS A 235 5.64 -27.71 7.80
CA LYS A 235 6.55 -28.83 8.12
C LYS A 235 7.09 -29.54 6.87
N ARG A 236 6.27 -29.76 5.83
CA ARG A 236 6.77 -30.34 4.56
C ARG A 236 7.85 -29.46 3.94
N LEU A 237 7.71 -28.14 4.00
CA LEU A 237 8.71 -27.19 3.53
C LEU A 237 9.97 -27.15 4.40
N ILE A 238 9.85 -27.26 5.73
CA ILE A 238 10.98 -27.45 6.65
C ILE A 238 11.76 -28.73 6.29
N ASN A 239 11.06 -29.86 6.16
CA ASN A 239 11.64 -31.15 5.80
C ASN A 239 12.35 -31.11 4.42
N ALA A 240 11.75 -30.44 3.43
CA ALA A 240 12.35 -30.25 2.11
C ALA A 240 13.56 -29.30 2.14
N LEU A 241 13.53 -28.23 2.94
CA LEU A 241 14.67 -27.33 3.14
C LEU A 241 15.85 -28.08 3.80
N VAL A 242 15.62 -28.82 4.88
CA VAL A 242 16.65 -29.65 5.54
C VAL A 242 17.28 -30.66 4.58
N LYS A 243 16.48 -31.32 3.73
CA LYS A 243 16.97 -32.22 2.67
C LYS A 243 17.81 -31.47 1.61
N SER A 244 17.45 -30.24 1.29
CA SER A 244 18.23 -29.37 0.38
C SER A 244 19.56 -28.96 1.00
N LEU A 245 19.56 -28.50 2.27
CA LEU A 245 20.75 -28.12 3.04
C LEU A 245 21.79 -29.24 3.12
N ALA A 246 21.35 -30.49 3.25
CA ALA A 246 22.22 -31.66 3.29
C ALA A 246 22.93 -31.95 1.95
N SER A 247 22.36 -31.52 0.81
CA SER A 247 22.74 -31.97 -0.53
C SER A 247 23.40 -30.89 -1.39
N ALA A 248 22.62 -29.98 -1.99
CA ALA A 248 23.11 -28.91 -2.88
C ALA A 248 22.20 -27.67 -2.81
N PRO A 249 22.18 -26.95 -1.67
CA PRO A 249 21.24 -25.86 -1.45
C PRO A 249 21.62 -24.59 -2.22
N THR A 250 20.63 -23.75 -2.55
CA THR A 250 20.88 -22.41 -3.12
C THR A 250 21.11 -21.38 -2.01
N PRO A 251 21.79 -20.25 -2.28
CA PRO A 251 22.01 -19.18 -1.29
C PRO A 251 20.72 -18.71 -0.59
N GLN A 252 19.63 -18.63 -1.35
CA GLN A 252 18.32 -18.20 -0.84
C GLN A 252 17.69 -19.26 0.07
N GLN A 253 17.90 -20.56 -0.19
CA GLN A 253 17.47 -21.64 0.71
C GLN A 253 18.27 -21.63 2.02
N ILE A 254 19.58 -21.40 1.95
CA ILE A 254 20.46 -21.27 3.13
C ILE A 254 20.00 -20.10 4.02
N ILE A 255 19.82 -18.91 3.45
CA ILE A 255 19.38 -17.70 4.17
C ILE A 255 17.97 -17.87 4.76
N ALA A 256 17.02 -18.39 3.98
CA ALA A 256 15.65 -18.60 4.47
C ALA A 256 15.60 -19.66 5.58
N ALA A 257 16.39 -20.73 5.49
CA ALA A 257 16.48 -21.72 6.56
C ALA A 257 17.17 -21.13 7.81
N ALA A 258 18.20 -20.30 7.64
CA ALA A 258 18.88 -19.65 8.76
C ALA A 258 17.93 -18.74 9.56
N GLN A 259 17.04 -18.03 8.87
CA GLN A 259 15.99 -17.19 9.48
C GLN A 259 14.81 -17.98 10.07
N TRP A 260 14.74 -19.31 9.90
CA TRP A 260 13.64 -20.14 10.40
C TRP A 260 14.04 -20.86 11.70
N SER A 261 13.49 -20.41 12.83
CA SER A 261 13.80 -20.90 14.18
C SER A 261 13.77 -22.42 14.33
N ASP A 262 12.82 -23.06 13.63
CA ASP A 262 12.45 -24.45 13.85
C ASP A 262 13.39 -25.44 13.13
N ILE A 263 14.31 -24.92 12.31
CA ILE A 263 15.41 -25.70 11.71
C ILE A 263 16.59 -25.71 12.70
N PRO A 264 16.99 -26.88 13.22
CA PRO A 264 18.11 -27.01 14.16
C PRO A 264 19.46 -26.51 13.64
N GLU A 265 20.32 -26.08 14.55
CA GLU A 265 21.66 -25.57 14.25
C GLU A 265 22.58 -26.61 13.60
N GLU A 266 22.39 -27.91 13.89
CA GLU A 266 23.17 -29.02 13.33
C GLU A 266 23.08 -29.17 11.79
N TYR A 267 22.15 -28.48 11.13
CA TYR A 267 22.05 -28.45 9.67
C TYR A 267 22.82 -27.30 9.02
N PHE A 268 23.37 -26.37 9.81
CA PHE A 268 24.20 -25.27 9.33
C PHE A 268 25.67 -25.60 9.57
N ARG A 269 26.49 -25.41 8.53
CA ARG A 269 27.92 -25.74 8.56
C ARG A 269 28.73 -24.50 8.90
N ASP A 270 29.91 -24.71 9.47
CA ASP A 270 30.94 -23.68 9.51
C ASP A 270 31.48 -23.43 8.10
N SER A 271 31.94 -22.21 7.83
CA SER A 271 32.49 -21.83 6.52
C SER A 271 33.98 -21.49 6.61
N GLU A 272 34.78 -22.08 5.73
CA GLU A 272 36.20 -21.72 5.54
C GLU A 272 36.40 -20.72 4.37
N GLU A 273 35.44 -20.60 3.45
CA GLU A 273 35.56 -19.86 2.18
C GLU A 273 35.01 -18.43 2.25
N SER A 274 35.65 -17.49 1.53
CA SER A 274 35.27 -16.07 1.49
C SER A 274 33.99 -15.76 0.70
N ALA A 275 33.41 -16.75 0.01
CA ALA A 275 32.31 -16.59 -0.94
C ALA A 275 30.96 -17.20 -0.51
N ASP A 276 30.82 -17.55 0.78
CA ASP A 276 29.87 -18.57 1.20
C ASP A 276 28.59 -18.06 1.89
N PRO A 277 27.37 -18.41 1.39
CA PRO A 277 26.12 -18.16 2.10
C PRO A 277 26.00 -18.84 3.48
N TRP A 278 26.76 -19.90 3.78
CA TRP A 278 26.79 -20.48 5.12
C TRP A 278 27.37 -19.51 6.16
N LEU A 279 28.33 -18.65 5.79
CA LEU A 279 28.82 -17.59 6.67
C LEU A 279 27.67 -16.63 7.06
N ILE A 280 26.84 -16.26 6.09
CA ILE A 280 25.66 -15.41 6.30
C ILE A 280 24.64 -16.14 7.19
N ALA A 281 24.45 -17.45 7.02
CA ALA A 281 23.58 -18.23 7.89
C ALA A 281 24.06 -18.25 9.35
N GLN A 282 25.36 -18.39 9.59
CA GLN A 282 25.94 -18.34 10.93
C GLN A 282 25.83 -16.94 11.55
N MET A 283 26.02 -15.86 10.76
CA MET A 283 25.73 -14.49 11.20
C MET A 283 24.25 -14.30 11.57
N ILE A 284 23.32 -14.87 10.80
CA ILE A 284 21.87 -14.87 11.10
C ILE A 284 21.58 -15.62 12.41
N ARG A 285 22.28 -16.73 12.69
CA ARG A 285 22.20 -17.47 13.95
C ARG A 285 22.93 -16.79 15.12
N GLY A 286 23.57 -15.64 14.89
CA GLY A 286 24.24 -14.85 15.93
C GLY A 286 25.65 -15.32 16.30
N ASN A 287 26.28 -16.17 15.47
CA ASN A 287 27.64 -16.64 15.70
C ASN A 287 28.64 -15.48 15.59
N THR A 288 29.31 -15.15 16.71
CA THR A 288 30.24 -14.01 16.79
C THR A 288 31.51 -14.24 15.98
N ASP A 289 32.01 -15.47 15.92
CA ASP A 289 33.22 -15.81 15.17
C ASP A 289 32.97 -15.62 13.66
N SER A 290 31.75 -15.86 13.19
CA SER A 290 31.34 -15.61 11.80
C SER A 290 31.23 -14.11 11.46
N ILE A 291 30.85 -13.26 12.42
CA ILE A 291 30.86 -11.79 12.24
C ILE A 291 32.31 -11.29 12.15
N GLN A 292 33.22 -11.80 13.00
CA GLN A 292 34.64 -11.48 12.89
C GLN A 292 35.23 -11.99 11.56
N ARG A 293 34.90 -13.22 11.15
CA ARG A 293 35.36 -13.80 9.89
C ARG A 293 34.86 -13.00 8.68
N ALA A 294 33.63 -12.50 8.72
CA ALA A 294 33.12 -11.58 7.70
C ALA A 294 33.92 -10.26 7.65
N ALA A 295 34.34 -9.70 8.79
CA ALA A 295 35.20 -8.53 8.81
C ALA A 295 36.60 -8.80 8.20
N GLU A 296 37.22 -9.95 8.50
CA GLU A 296 38.50 -10.36 7.87
C GLU A 296 38.37 -10.49 6.34
N ILE A 297 37.28 -11.09 5.86
CA ILE A 297 36.99 -11.25 4.43
C ILE A 297 36.79 -9.88 3.75
N ILE A 298 36.13 -8.94 4.45
CA ILE A 298 35.97 -7.56 3.96
C ILE A 298 37.31 -6.82 3.95
N GLU A 299 38.17 -6.98 4.96
CA GLU A 299 39.50 -6.37 4.99
C GLU A 299 40.37 -6.85 3.81
N LEU A 300 40.44 -8.16 3.59
CA LEU A 300 41.19 -8.77 2.47
C LEU A 300 40.69 -8.31 1.09
N HIS A 301 39.40 -8.02 0.96
CA HIS A 301 38.83 -7.43 -0.25
C HIS A 301 39.22 -5.96 -0.42
N MET A 302 39.14 -5.16 0.66
CA MET A 302 39.47 -3.74 0.62
C MET A 302 40.98 -3.47 0.47
N THR A 303 41.86 -4.40 0.86
CA THR A 303 43.29 -4.36 0.54
C THR A 303 43.61 -4.88 -0.87
N GLY A 304 42.69 -5.63 -1.48
CA GLY A 304 42.88 -6.29 -2.78
C GLY A 304 43.68 -7.59 -2.72
N GLU A 305 43.80 -8.21 -1.54
CA GLU A 305 44.48 -9.50 -1.35
C GLU A 305 43.58 -10.70 -1.72
N ASP A 306 42.26 -10.64 -1.45
CA ASP A 306 41.26 -11.60 -1.93
C ASP A 306 40.01 -10.86 -2.50
N PRO A 307 39.92 -10.68 -3.83
CA PRO A 307 38.85 -9.88 -4.44
C PRO A 307 37.52 -10.64 -4.56
N LEU A 308 36.53 -10.22 -3.76
CA LEU A 308 35.17 -10.72 -3.78
C LEU A 308 34.44 -10.43 -5.10
N THR A 309 33.53 -11.35 -5.46
CA THR A 309 32.64 -11.15 -6.61
C THR A 309 31.39 -10.36 -6.21
N THR A 310 30.81 -9.64 -7.19
CA THR A 310 29.52 -8.94 -7.06
C THR A 310 28.43 -9.80 -6.40
N LEU A 311 28.36 -11.10 -6.73
CA LEU A 311 27.34 -12.01 -6.17
C LEU A 311 27.51 -12.24 -4.66
N VAL A 312 28.75 -12.29 -4.18
CA VAL A 312 29.06 -12.43 -2.74
C VAL A 312 28.73 -11.13 -2.03
N ILE A 313 29.10 -10.00 -2.61
CA ILE A 313 28.85 -8.66 -2.05
C ILE A 313 27.35 -8.35 -1.96
N ASP A 314 26.59 -8.68 -3.01
CA ASP A 314 25.12 -8.57 -3.05
C ASP A 314 24.43 -9.40 -1.96
N GLY A 315 24.96 -10.58 -1.64
CA GLY A 315 24.45 -11.43 -0.57
C GLY A 315 24.88 -10.96 0.84
N LEU A 316 26.17 -10.68 1.04
CA LEU A 316 26.77 -10.40 2.34
C LEU A 316 26.39 -9.01 2.89
N LEU A 317 26.42 -7.99 2.04
CA LEU A 317 26.44 -6.60 2.51
C LEU A 317 25.21 -6.18 3.33
N PRO A 318 23.95 -6.55 2.99
CA PRO A 318 22.80 -6.19 3.82
C PRO A 318 22.92 -6.73 5.26
N PHE A 319 23.38 -7.96 5.43
CA PHE A 319 23.55 -8.59 6.73
C PHE A 319 24.77 -8.04 7.48
N ALA A 320 25.89 -7.79 6.79
CA ALA A 320 27.08 -7.15 7.37
C ALA A 320 26.77 -5.73 7.91
N ILE A 321 25.94 -4.96 7.19
CA ILE A 321 25.43 -3.67 7.67
C ILE A 321 24.43 -3.84 8.82
N ASP A 322 23.55 -4.84 8.80
CA ASP A 322 22.60 -5.08 9.90
C ASP A 322 23.27 -5.54 11.21
N THR A 323 24.40 -6.24 11.13
CA THR A 323 25.20 -6.75 12.26
C THR A 323 26.34 -5.81 12.73
N ASP A 324 26.50 -4.64 12.11
CA ASP A 324 27.61 -3.71 12.38
C ASP A 324 29.01 -4.33 12.20
N THR A 325 29.16 -5.21 11.20
CA THR A 325 30.44 -5.85 10.85
C THR A 325 31.48 -4.79 10.46
N GLU A 326 32.72 -4.92 10.95
CA GLU A 326 33.81 -4.00 10.63
C GLU A 326 34.12 -4.01 9.12
N GLY A 327 34.52 -2.85 8.58
CA GLY A 327 34.72 -2.65 7.14
C GLY A 327 33.44 -2.53 6.29
N ALA A 328 32.26 -2.98 6.76
CA ALA A 328 31.05 -3.06 5.93
C ALA A 328 30.60 -1.71 5.32
N SER A 329 30.80 -0.58 6.01
CA SER A 329 30.52 0.75 5.43
C SER A 329 31.44 1.11 4.25
N ALA A 330 32.69 0.64 4.25
CA ALA A 330 33.64 0.85 3.15
C ALA A 330 33.34 -0.08 1.97
N LEU A 331 32.92 -1.33 2.24
CA LEU A 331 32.40 -2.23 1.22
C LEU A 331 31.17 -1.64 0.52
N PHE A 332 30.22 -1.06 1.29
CA PHE A 332 29.09 -0.33 0.71
C PHE A 332 29.53 0.87 -0.13
N GLN A 333 30.49 1.67 0.34
CA GLN A 333 30.98 2.80 -0.43
C GLN A 333 31.50 2.39 -1.82
N GLN A 334 32.30 1.31 -1.87
CA GLN A 334 32.89 0.82 -3.12
C GLN A 334 31.89 0.08 -4.03
N HIS A 335 30.88 -0.60 -3.47
CA HIS A 335 30.00 -1.54 -4.22
C HIS A 335 28.50 -1.23 -4.15
N CYS A 336 28.09 -0.04 -3.67
CA CYS A 336 26.70 0.38 -3.65
C CYS A 336 25.98 0.25 -5.00
N ALA A 337 26.69 0.38 -6.12
CA ALA A 337 26.17 0.26 -7.48
C ALA A 337 25.87 -1.19 -7.92
N ASP A 338 26.53 -2.17 -7.29
CA ASP A 338 26.55 -3.57 -7.73
C ASP A 338 25.38 -4.40 -7.15
N LEU A 339 24.60 -3.82 -6.24
CA LEU A 339 23.54 -4.50 -5.50
C LEU A 339 22.30 -4.77 -6.37
N SER A 340 21.72 -5.95 -6.21
CA SER A 340 20.40 -6.30 -6.73
C SER A 340 19.29 -5.44 -6.09
N PRO A 341 18.15 -5.24 -6.76
CA PRO A 341 17.03 -4.48 -6.18
C PRO A 341 16.56 -5.04 -4.82
N TRP A 342 16.61 -6.37 -4.64
CA TRP A 342 16.25 -7.00 -3.38
C TRP A 342 17.22 -6.60 -2.24
N SER A 343 18.52 -6.74 -2.47
CA SER A 343 19.53 -6.38 -1.47
C SER A 343 19.56 -4.88 -1.20
N GLN A 344 19.22 -4.03 -2.18
CA GLN A 344 18.95 -2.60 -1.96
C GLN A 344 17.79 -2.41 -0.97
N HIS A 345 16.63 -3.04 -1.16
CA HIS A 345 15.49 -2.89 -0.24
C HIS A 345 15.82 -3.39 1.18
N LEU A 346 16.51 -4.53 1.31
CA LEU A 346 16.96 -5.03 2.62
C LEU A 346 17.91 -4.03 3.31
N LEU A 347 18.89 -3.52 2.57
CA LEU A 347 19.86 -2.53 3.06
C LEU A 347 19.17 -1.22 3.48
N TRP A 348 18.24 -0.69 2.67
CA TRP A 348 17.49 0.52 3.00
C TRP A 348 16.61 0.33 4.23
N SER A 349 15.99 -0.84 4.40
CA SER A 349 15.20 -1.17 5.60
C SER A 349 16.08 -1.24 6.86
N SER A 350 17.22 -1.93 6.78
CA SER A 350 18.21 -2.01 7.87
C SER A 350 18.75 -0.62 8.27
N LEU A 351 19.14 0.20 7.30
CA LEU A 351 19.64 1.55 7.55
C LEU A 351 18.56 2.49 8.10
N ASP A 352 17.33 2.47 7.56
CA ASP A 352 16.24 3.30 8.09
C ASP A 352 15.91 2.95 9.55
N ARG A 353 15.89 1.65 9.88
CA ARG A 353 15.76 1.13 11.24
C ARG A 353 16.88 1.68 12.14
N LYS A 354 18.15 1.50 11.78
CA LYS A 354 19.29 1.95 12.60
C LYS A 354 19.36 3.47 12.80
N LEU A 355 18.97 4.25 11.78
CA LEU A 355 18.90 5.71 11.86
C LEU A 355 17.76 6.17 12.81
N ARG A 356 16.64 5.45 12.87
CA ARG A 356 15.52 5.73 13.80
C ARG A 356 15.80 5.31 15.24
N GLU A 357 16.48 4.19 15.42
CA GLU A 357 16.95 3.70 16.73
C GLU A 357 18.08 4.58 17.31
N GLY A 358 18.79 5.33 16.45
CA GLY A 358 19.98 6.10 16.83
C GLY A 358 21.22 5.22 17.04
N SER A 359 21.22 3.99 16.53
CA SER A 359 22.33 3.03 16.65
C SER A 359 23.49 3.32 15.68
N LEU A 360 23.24 4.05 14.58
CA LEU A 360 24.29 4.44 13.64
C LEU A 360 25.08 5.67 14.13
N SER A 361 26.41 5.57 14.26
CA SER A 361 27.27 6.67 14.71
C SER A 361 27.33 7.84 13.71
N GLN A 362 27.69 9.05 14.15
CA GLN A 362 27.82 10.21 13.25
C GLN A 362 28.86 9.98 12.14
N ASP A 363 29.98 9.28 12.42
CA ASP A 363 30.97 8.93 11.41
C ASP A 363 30.43 7.92 10.38
N HIS A 364 29.58 6.97 10.81
CA HIS A 364 28.91 6.04 9.89
C HIS A 364 27.80 6.73 9.08
N GLN A 365 27.06 7.68 9.67
CA GLN A 365 26.12 8.55 8.96
C GLN A 365 26.83 9.42 7.91
N LYS A 366 28.02 9.96 8.25
CA LYS A 366 28.89 10.72 7.34
C LYS A 366 29.34 9.86 6.16
N ARG A 367 29.90 8.66 6.42
CA ARG A 367 30.33 7.71 5.37
C ARG A 367 29.17 7.24 4.49
N LEU A 368 27.99 7.02 5.07
CA LEU A 368 26.77 6.69 4.33
C LEU A 368 26.40 7.82 3.36
N LEU A 369 26.35 9.07 3.84
CA LEU A 369 26.09 10.23 2.98
C LEU A 369 27.17 10.41 1.90
N GLU A 370 28.45 10.29 2.24
CA GLU A 370 29.57 10.34 1.29
C GLU A 370 29.45 9.27 0.20
N SER A 371 29.02 8.06 0.57
CA SER A 371 28.76 6.99 -0.39
C SER A 371 27.63 7.38 -1.34
N LEU A 372 26.45 7.78 -0.81
CA LEU A 372 25.27 8.13 -1.61
C LEU A 372 25.46 9.38 -2.50
N ILE A 373 26.47 10.20 -2.24
CA ILE A 373 26.84 11.33 -3.10
C ILE A 373 27.52 10.87 -4.40
N GLN A 374 28.23 9.75 -4.39
CA GLN A 374 29.08 9.33 -5.52
C GLN A 374 28.27 9.03 -6.79
N PRO A 375 28.83 9.26 -8.00
CA PRO A 375 28.15 8.97 -9.27
C PRO A 375 27.71 7.51 -9.42
N GLY A 376 28.48 6.55 -8.90
CA GLY A 376 28.15 5.12 -8.98
C GLY A 376 26.82 4.77 -8.31
N SER A 377 26.47 5.45 -7.21
CA SER A 377 25.24 5.21 -6.46
C SER A 377 23.96 5.60 -7.20
N LEU A 378 24.05 6.28 -8.36
CA LEU A 378 22.89 6.66 -9.19
C LEU A 378 22.01 5.46 -9.58
N ALA A 379 22.59 4.27 -9.79
CA ALA A 379 21.83 3.07 -10.16
C ALA A 379 20.78 2.65 -9.10
N VAL A 380 21.12 2.89 -7.82
CA VAL A 380 20.36 2.46 -6.63
C VAL A 380 19.60 3.60 -5.94
N LEU A 381 20.00 4.85 -6.18
CA LEU A 381 19.36 6.04 -5.63
C LEU A 381 18.13 6.50 -6.42
N ARG A 382 17.05 5.73 -6.29
CA ARG A 382 15.76 6.03 -6.91
C ARG A 382 14.82 6.63 -5.87
N TRP A 383 14.46 7.91 -5.99
CA TRP A 383 13.47 8.55 -5.10
C TRP A 383 12.06 7.91 -5.19
N SER A 384 11.81 7.12 -6.24
CA SER A 384 10.60 6.28 -6.34
C SER A 384 10.61 5.06 -5.41
N ASP A 385 11.77 4.64 -4.89
CA ASP A 385 11.86 3.65 -3.83
C ASP A 385 11.48 4.29 -2.49
N SER A 386 10.41 3.76 -1.90
CA SER A 386 9.83 4.14 -0.62
C SER A 386 10.73 3.85 0.57
N HIS A 387 11.53 2.79 0.55
CA HIS A 387 12.51 2.47 1.60
C HIS A 387 13.68 3.43 1.53
N MET A 388 14.21 3.70 0.34
CA MET A 388 15.27 4.68 0.15
C MET A 388 14.79 6.09 0.59
N SER A 389 13.58 6.50 0.17
CA SER A 389 12.97 7.77 0.60
C SER A 389 12.81 7.88 2.12
N SER A 390 12.46 6.77 2.78
CA SER A 390 12.29 6.67 4.24
C SER A 390 13.63 6.75 4.97
N MET A 391 14.61 5.92 4.57
CA MET A 391 15.99 5.91 5.06
C MET A 391 16.64 7.29 4.95
N TRP A 392 16.54 7.90 3.76
CA TRP A 392 17.06 9.24 3.48
C TRP A 392 16.42 10.34 4.35
N SER A 393 15.12 10.22 4.63
CA SER A 393 14.41 11.13 5.54
C SER A 393 14.88 11.00 6.98
N SER A 394 15.26 9.79 7.41
CA SER A 394 15.87 9.55 8.73
C SER A 394 17.31 10.09 8.77
N LEU A 395 18.12 9.83 7.74
CA LEU A 395 19.51 10.26 7.64
C LEU A 395 19.67 11.78 7.76
N ILE A 396 18.89 12.56 6.98
CA ILE A 396 18.89 14.03 7.05
C ILE A 396 18.57 14.56 8.46
N ARG A 397 17.78 13.80 9.24
CA ARG A 397 17.29 14.21 10.56
C ARG A 397 18.18 13.76 11.71
N SER A 398 18.97 12.71 11.52
CA SER A 398 19.92 12.19 12.51
C SER A 398 21.32 12.78 12.37
N ILE A 399 21.74 13.12 11.15
CA ILE A 399 23.10 13.63 10.88
C ILE A 399 23.25 15.07 11.36
N ASP A 400 24.46 15.44 11.80
CA ASP A 400 24.76 16.83 12.08
C ASP A 400 24.61 17.71 10.81
N LYS A 401 24.03 18.90 11.01
CA LYS A 401 23.67 19.81 9.93
C LYS A 401 24.86 20.57 9.36
N GLN A 402 25.92 20.79 10.15
CA GLN A 402 27.14 21.39 9.62
C GLN A 402 27.88 20.37 8.76
N VAL A 403 28.02 19.13 9.22
CA VAL A 403 28.59 18.01 8.43
C VAL A 403 27.83 17.80 7.12
N LEU A 404 26.49 17.82 7.15
CA LEU A 404 25.63 17.75 5.95
C LEU A 404 25.87 18.93 4.99
N ASN A 405 25.97 20.15 5.51
CA ASN A 405 26.17 21.36 4.70
C ASN A 405 27.55 21.37 4.02
N GLU A 406 28.61 21.04 4.77
CA GLU A 406 29.99 20.94 4.28
C GLU A 406 30.13 19.87 3.18
N LEU A 407 29.58 18.67 3.41
CA LEU A 407 29.63 17.58 2.42
C LEU A 407 28.85 17.88 1.14
N LEU A 408 27.70 18.55 1.23
CA LEU A 408 26.94 18.92 0.04
C LEU A 408 27.61 20.04 -0.73
N ALA A 409 28.15 21.06 -0.04
CA ALA A 409 28.87 22.17 -0.66
C ALA A 409 30.03 21.71 -1.55
N THR A 410 30.83 20.74 -1.11
CA THR A 410 31.98 20.22 -1.88
C THR A 410 31.58 19.37 -3.08
N ASN A 411 30.40 18.73 -3.08
CA ASN A 411 30.05 17.69 -4.05
C ASN A 411 28.90 18.06 -5.01
N TRP A 412 28.44 19.32 -5.02
CA TRP A 412 27.34 19.76 -5.89
C TRP A 412 27.50 19.43 -7.38
N ALA A 413 28.73 19.43 -7.90
CA ALA A 413 28.99 19.07 -9.29
C ALA A 413 28.68 17.58 -9.60
N GLU A 414 28.99 16.67 -8.68
CA GLU A 414 28.74 15.23 -8.84
C GLU A 414 27.25 14.89 -8.66
N ILE A 415 26.58 15.58 -7.72
CA ILE A 415 25.13 15.48 -7.48
C ILE A 415 24.32 15.95 -8.71
N MET A 416 24.82 16.94 -9.46
CA MET A 416 24.10 17.61 -10.54
C MET A 416 24.37 17.09 -11.96
N GLY A 417 25.29 16.14 -12.14
CA GLY A 417 25.83 15.71 -13.44
C GLY A 417 24.80 15.10 -14.41
N GLU A 418 24.79 13.77 -14.54
CA GLU A 418 23.95 13.08 -15.53
C GLU A 418 22.44 13.08 -15.17
N ASP A 419 22.13 13.33 -13.89
CA ASP A 419 20.79 13.38 -13.30
C ASP A 419 19.85 14.42 -13.94
N LEU A 420 20.36 15.49 -14.58
CA LEU A 420 19.52 16.50 -15.25
C LEU A 420 18.60 15.92 -16.34
N SER A 421 18.92 14.72 -16.84
CA SER A 421 18.12 13.97 -17.81
C SER A 421 17.07 13.03 -17.21
N GLN A 422 17.15 12.71 -15.90
CA GLN A 422 16.38 11.64 -15.27
C GLN A 422 15.35 12.15 -14.26
N SER A 423 14.07 11.83 -14.45
CA SER A 423 12.98 12.33 -13.60
C SER A 423 12.88 11.68 -12.22
N THR A 424 13.55 10.54 -12.01
CA THR A 424 13.46 9.71 -10.79
C THR A 424 14.79 9.50 -10.05
N GLY A 425 15.87 10.14 -10.52
CA GLY A 425 17.22 10.02 -9.96
C GLY A 425 17.43 10.78 -8.65
N ARG A 426 18.66 11.27 -8.44
CA ARG A 426 19.17 11.78 -7.16
C ARG A 426 18.68 13.19 -6.80
N ILE A 427 18.38 14.05 -7.77
CA ILE A 427 18.03 15.48 -7.53
C ILE A 427 17.00 15.68 -6.40
N PRO A 428 15.84 14.99 -6.34
CA PRO A 428 14.83 15.16 -5.28
C PRO A 428 15.32 14.89 -3.84
N LEU A 429 16.36 14.08 -3.68
CA LEU A 429 16.93 13.67 -2.40
C LEU A 429 17.76 14.79 -1.78
N PHE A 430 18.76 15.26 -2.52
CA PHE A 430 19.60 16.37 -2.11
C PHE A 430 18.80 17.67 -1.98
N PHE A 431 17.74 17.78 -2.78
CA PHE A 431 16.72 18.82 -2.64
C PHE A 431 15.98 18.78 -1.31
N SER A 432 15.53 17.61 -0.80
CA SER A 432 14.91 17.55 0.54
C SER A 432 15.91 17.86 1.66
N ALA A 433 17.18 17.48 1.52
CA ALA A 433 18.24 17.88 2.46
C ALA A 433 18.41 19.41 2.52
N LEU A 434 18.49 20.09 1.37
CA LEU A 434 18.55 21.56 1.30
C LEU A 434 17.30 22.23 1.88
N GLY A 435 16.12 21.66 1.61
CA GLY A 435 14.84 22.12 2.17
C GLY A 435 14.84 22.07 3.69
N TYR A 436 15.16 20.90 4.26
CA TYR A 436 15.29 20.69 5.70
C TYR A 436 16.30 21.66 6.34
N MET A 437 17.52 21.76 5.80
CA MET A 437 18.55 22.67 6.34
C MET A 437 18.08 24.13 6.36
N THR A 438 17.50 24.61 5.25
CA THR A 438 16.95 25.96 5.14
C THR A 438 15.83 26.21 6.17
N ASN A 439 14.93 25.24 6.36
CA ASN A 439 13.88 25.29 7.39
C ASN A 439 14.41 25.32 8.82
N ARG A 440 15.61 24.80 9.07
CA ARG A 440 16.26 24.81 10.38
C ARG A 440 17.22 26.00 10.56
N GLY A 441 17.13 27.01 9.69
CA GLY A 441 17.91 28.26 9.77
C GLY A 441 19.37 28.12 9.36
N VAL A 442 19.75 27.03 8.69
CA VAL A 442 21.12 26.79 8.23
C VAL A 442 21.37 27.60 6.96
N ILE A 443 22.37 28.49 7.01
CA ILE A 443 22.88 29.20 5.83
C ILE A 443 23.74 28.21 5.02
N LEU A 444 23.44 28.02 3.74
CA LEU A 444 24.11 27.02 2.91
C LEU A 444 25.51 27.45 2.48
N GLU A 445 26.46 26.50 2.57
CA GLU A 445 27.87 26.71 2.23
C GLU A 445 28.13 26.79 0.71
N THR A 446 29.20 27.50 0.32
CA THR A 446 29.37 27.97 -1.07
C THR A 446 29.30 26.85 -2.12
N GLY A 447 28.52 27.07 -3.17
CA GLY A 447 28.37 26.14 -4.31
C GLY A 447 26.92 25.85 -4.68
N TRP A 448 26.00 25.88 -3.71
CA TRP A 448 24.59 25.50 -3.88
C TRP A 448 23.78 26.33 -4.91
N LYS A 449 24.14 27.60 -5.12
CA LYS A 449 23.33 28.53 -5.95
C LYS A 449 23.19 28.08 -7.40
N THR A 450 24.31 27.78 -8.07
CA THR A 450 24.33 27.43 -9.50
C THR A 450 23.48 26.19 -9.83
N PRO A 451 23.60 25.05 -9.10
CA PRO A 451 22.66 23.92 -9.17
C PRO A 451 21.18 24.32 -9.22
N LEU A 452 20.73 25.20 -8.32
CA LEU A 452 19.33 25.61 -8.25
C LEU A 452 18.94 26.53 -9.41
N LEU A 453 19.81 27.45 -9.79
CA LEU A 453 19.59 28.35 -10.94
C LEU A 453 19.45 27.56 -12.25
N ASP A 454 20.22 26.49 -12.44
CA ASP A 454 20.11 25.60 -13.61
C ASP A 454 18.86 24.72 -13.58
N LEU A 455 18.21 24.54 -12.43
CA LEU A 455 16.97 23.79 -12.26
C LEU A 455 15.69 24.63 -12.35
N LEU A 456 15.77 25.97 -12.27
CA LEU A 456 14.65 26.90 -12.49
C LEU A 456 13.90 26.80 -13.84
N PRO A 457 14.51 26.39 -14.99
CA PRO A 457 13.78 26.14 -16.23
C PRO A 457 13.29 24.69 -16.37
N THR A 458 13.32 23.86 -15.32
CA THR A 458 13.02 22.41 -15.39
C THR A 458 11.75 22.03 -14.62
N GLN A 459 11.43 20.73 -14.59
CA GLN A 459 10.34 20.18 -13.75
C GLN A 459 10.56 20.42 -12.23
N TYR A 460 11.78 20.77 -11.81
CA TYR A 460 12.15 21.04 -10.42
C TYR A 460 12.07 22.53 -10.04
N ALA A 461 11.65 23.41 -10.96
CA ALA A 461 11.62 24.88 -10.78
C ALA A 461 10.97 25.37 -9.48
N GLU A 462 9.79 24.82 -9.15
CA GLU A 462 8.98 25.18 -7.97
C GLU A 462 9.72 24.90 -6.66
N PHE A 463 10.64 23.94 -6.69
CA PHE A 463 11.46 23.52 -5.57
C PHE A 463 12.73 24.36 -5.48
N ALA A 464 13.46 24.50 -6.60
CA ALA A 464 14.69 25.28 -6.66
C ALA A 464 14.46 26.73 -6.22
N LEU A 465 13.37 27.35 -6.69
CA LEU A 465 12.96 28.68 -6.22
C LEU A 465 12.59 28.70 -4.73
N ALA A 466 11.98 27.63 -4.20
CA ALA A 466 11.58 27.58 -2.80
C ALA A 466 12.78 27.57 -1.85
N ILE A 467 13.88 26.88 -2.18
CA ILE A 467 15.14 26.97 -1.42
C ILE A 467 15.78 28.36 -1.61
N LEU A 468 15.90 28.87 -2.85
CA LEU A 468 16.50 30.18 -3.14
C LEU A 468 15.87 31.31 -2.31
N LEU A 469 14.52 31.38 -2.30
CA LEU A 469 13.78 32.36 -1.49
C LEU A 469 13.74 32.02 0.02
N GLY A 470 14.04 30.78 0.40
CA GLY A 470 14.20 30.39 1.80
C GLY A 470 15.55 30.85 2.37
N GLN A 471 16.62 30.73 1.57
CA GLN A 471 17.96 31.20 1.92
C GLN A 471 18.08 32.73 1.88
N ASP A 472 17.42 33.40 0.92
CA ASP A 472 17.35 34.88 0.85
C ASP A 472 16.88 35.51 2.18
N ARG A 473 15.90 34.88 2.86
CA ARG A 473 15.41 35.28 4.18
C ARG A 473 16.42 35.11 5.33
N LEU A 474 17.41 34.23 5.16
CA LEU A 474 18.49 34.00 6.15
C LEU A 474 19.73 34.87 5.84
N LYS A 475 20.00 35.08 4.55
CA LYS A 475 21.11 35.87 4.01
C LYS A 475 20.75 36.31 2.59
N ASN A 476 20.50 37.61 2.42
CA ASN A 476 20.05 38.21 1.17
C ASN A 476 20.87 37.74 -0.05
N LEU A 477 20.17 37.45 -1.14
CA LEU A 477 20.77 37.14 -2.44
C LEU A 477 21.40 38.40 -3.09
N GLU A 478 22.43 38.16 -3.89
CA GLU A 478 23.20 39.18 -4.59
C GLU A 478 22.46 39.62 -5.88
N GLU A 479 22.78 40.81 -6.42
CA GLU A 479 22.12 41.30 -7.65
C GLU A 479 22.24 40.33 -8.84
N GLU A 480 23.36 39.60 -8.93
CA GLU A 480 23.58 38.64 -10.00
C GLU A 480 22.73 37.37 -9.82
N ASP A 481 22.52 36.91 -8.59
CA ASP A 481 21.58 35.83 -8.31
C ASP A 481 20.17 36.19 -8.81
N TRP A 482 19.69 37.40 -8.47
CA TRP A 482 18.40 37.90 -8.93
C TRP A 482 18.32 38.02 -10.46
N LYS A 483 19.38 38.52 -11.13
CA LYS A 483 19.45 38.57 -12.60
C LYS A 483 19.35 37.16 -13.22
N GLN A 484 20.03 36.17 -12.66
CA GLN A 484 19.96 34.77 -13.13
C GLN A 484 18.60 34.13 -12.83
N ILE A 485 18.00 34.35 -11.65
CA ILE A 485 16.65 33.85 -11.30
C ILE A 485 15.62 34.31 -12.35
N LEU A 486 15.58 35.61 -12.65
CA LEU A 486 14.62 36.17 -13.61
C LEU A 486 14.84 35.63 -15.04
N LYS A 487 16.10 35.53 -15.46
CA LYS A 487 16.50 34.99 -16.77
C LYS A 487 16.10 33.52 -16.94
N LYS A 488 16.36 32.68 -15.93
CA LYS A 488 16.06 31.24 -15.94
C LYS A 488 14.55 30.96 -15.88
N ILE A 489 13.79 31.80 -15.18
CA ILE A 489 12.32 31.71 -15.13
C ILE A 489 11.69 32.14 -16.47
N ASP A 490 12.15 33.21 -17.12
CA ASP A 490 11.69 33.57 -18.47
C ASP A 490 12.03 32.47 -19.50
N GLN A 491 13.24 31.90 -19.45
CA GLN A 491 13.61 30.72 -20.24
C GLN A 491 12.63 29.56 -20.03
N GLY A 492 12.29 29.26 -18.77
CA GLY A 492 11.36 28.18 -18.41
C GLY A 492 9.92 28.41 -18.88
N LEU A 493 9.43 29.66 -18.94
CA LEU A 493 8.09 29.98 -19.44
C LEU A 493 7.96 29.71 -20.94
N ARG A 494 9.03 29.94 -21.70
CA ARG A 494 9.09 29.76 -23.16
C ARG A 494 9.17 28.29 -23.62
N LEU A 495 9.41 27.34 -22.71
CA LEU A 495 9.48 25.92 -23.03
C LEU A 495 8.09 25.31 -23.31
N ALA A 496 8.04 24.36 -24.23
CA ALA A 496 6.79 23.74 -24.71
C ALA A 496 6.31 22.55 -23.86
N ASP A 497 7.13 22.01 -22.95
CA ASP A 497 6.74 20.88 -22.10
C ASP A 497 5.67 21.29 -21.08
N THR A 498 4.58 20.53 -21.00
CA THR A 498 3.40 20.87 -20.18
C THR A 498 3.63 20.68 -18.67
N THR A 499 4.56 19.80 -18.28
CA THR A 499 4.91 19.52 -16.89
C THR A 499 5.90 20.56 -16.34
N ILE A 500 6.92 20.91 -17.12
CA ILE A 500 7.83 22.02 -16.85
C ILE A 500 7.04 23.33 -16.79
N SER A 501 6.21 23.59 -17.81
CA SER A 501 5.33 24.77 -17.88
C SER A 501 4.47 24.94 -16.63
N LEU A 502 3.88 23.86 -16.10
CA LEU A 502 3.12 23.90 -14.85
C LEU A 502 3.96 24.34 -13.64
N ARG A 503 5.21 23.85 -13.53
CA ARG A 503 6.11 24.12 -12.40
C ARG A 503 6.73 25.51 -12.45
N VAL A 504 7.17 25.95 -13.64
CA VAL A 504 7.65 27.32 -13.83
C VAL A 504 6.52 28.33 -13.58
N ARG A 505 5.29 28.05 -14.04
CA ARG A 505 4.12 28.90 -13.77
C ARG A 505 3.79 29.04 -12.28
N ASN A 506 3.91 27.97 -11.50
CA ASN A 506 3.76 28.03 -10.05
C ASN A 506 4.88 28.87 -9.41
N SER A 507 6.11 28.72 -9.91
CA SER A 507 7.29 29.48 -9.49
C SER A 507 7.12 30.98 -9.75
N VAL A 508 6.62 31.36 -10.93
CA VAL A 508 6.27 32.75 -11.29
C VAL A 508 5.23 33.33 -10.35
N LYS A 509 4.20 32.55 -9.98
CA LYS A 509 3.22 33.02 -8.99
C LYS A 509 3.88 33.25 -7.62
N LYS A 510 4.67 32.30 -7.12
CA LYS A 510 5.42 32.40 -5.85
C LYS A 510 6.36 33.61 -5.84
N LEU A 511 7.10 33.84 -6.92
CA LEU A 511 7.97 35.02 -7.05
C LEU A 511 7.14 36.32 -7.05
N SER A 512 6.02 36.36 -7.79
CA SER A 512 5.11 37.52 -7.78
C SER A 512 4.45 37.83 -6.43
N GLU A 513 4.54 36.89 -5.47
CA GLU A 513 3.98 36.98 -4.12
C GLU A 513 5.08 37.07 -3.05
N TYR A 514 6.35 37.16 -3.46
CA TYR A 514 7.49 37.34 -2.56
C TYR A 514 7.79 38.84 -2.34
N GLU A 515 7.82 39.27 -1.08
CA GLU A 515 7.89 40.70 -0.71
C GLU A 515 9.34 41.24 -0.71
N GLN A 516 10.33 40.40 -0.42
CA GLN A 516 11.74 40.84 -0.27
C GLN A 516 12.49 41.03 -1.61
N ILE A 517 11.87 40.80 -2.78
CA ILE A 517 12.51 41.12 -4.08
C ILE A 517 12.84 42.62 -4.13
N PRO A 518 14.12 43.01 -4.38
CA PRO A 518 14.49 44.40 -4.58
C PRO A 518 13.74 45.03 -5.75
N GLU A 519 13.32 46.28 -5.60
CA GLU A 519 12.35 46.93 -6.51
C GLU A 519 12.80 46.94 -7.99
N ILE A 520 14.10 47.12 -8.26
CA ILE A 520 14.68 47.07 -9.62
C ILE A 520 14.45 45.68 -10.26
N HIS A 521 14.60 44.60 -9.49
CA HIS A 521 14.34 43.24 -9.94
C HIS A 521 12.83 42.95 -10.04
N ARG A 522 12.00 43.55 -9.17
CA ARG A 522 10.53 43.48 -9.28
C ARG A 522 10.03 44.13 -10.57
N GLN A 523 10.54 45.31 -10.93
CA GLN A 523 10.22 45.98 -12.19
C GLN A 523 10.71 45.19 -13.41
N THR A 524 11.92 44.63 -13.33
CA THR A 524 12.47 43.74 -14.38
C THR A 524 11.60 42.49 -14.59
N PHE A 525 11.14 41.87 -13.50
CA PHE A 525 10.24 40.72 -13.53
C PHE A 525 8.90 41.03 -14.21
N ILE A 526 8.24 42.13 -13.80
CA ILE A 526 6.98 42.55 -14.42
C ILE A 526 7.18 42.92 -15.90
N SER A 527 8.28 43.60 -16.25
CA SER A 527 8.62 43.90 -17.64
C SER A 527 8.77 42.64 -18.50
N ASN A 528 9.53 41.64 -18.02
CA ASN A 528 9.67 40.35 -18.72
C ASN A 528 8.31 39.64 -18.91
N LEU A 529 7.44 39.66 -17.89
CA LEU A 529 6.10 39.08 -17.97
C LEU A 529 5.19 39.81 -18.97
N VAL A 530 5.33 41.12 -19.14
CA VAL A 530 4.60 41.91 -20.15
C VAL A 530 5.15 41.64 -21.56
N ILE A 531 6.47 41.68 -21.74
CA ILE A 531 7.12 41.52 -23.04
C ILE A 531 6.89 40.11 -23.61
N GLY A 532 7.09 39.07 -22.80
CA GLY A 532 6.95 37.68 -23.23
C GLY A 532 5.51 37.14 -23.26
N LEU A 533 4.50 37.93 -22.88
CA LEU A 533 3.13 37.43 -22.67
C LEU A 533 2.55 36.66 -23.87
N ASP A 534 2.93 37.03 -25.10
CA ASP A 534 2.44 36.34 -26.28
C ASP A 534 3.29 35.12 -26.71
N ASP A 535 4.56 35.06 -26.31
CA ASP A 535 5.46 33.91 -26.55
C ASP A 535 5.20 32.74 -25.59
N PHE A 536 4.65 33.04 -24.40
CA PHE A 536 4.43 32.07 -23.33
C PHE A 536 3.34 31.03 -23.64
N GLN A 537 3.38 29.88 -22.96
CA GLN A 537 2.40 28.81 -23.20
C GLN A 537 0.98 29.20 -22.77
N SER A 538 -0.03 28.73 -23.51
CA SER A 538 -1.44 29.13 -23.33
C SER A 538 -2.01 28.81 -21.94
N ASN A 539 -1.47 27.78 -21.27
CA ASN A 539 -1.78 27.37 -19.90
C ASN A 539 -1.10 28.27 -18.81
N GLN A 540 -0.21 29.17 -19.21
CA GLN A 540 0.47 30.17 -18.37
C GLN A 540 -0.17 31.56 -18.51
N LYS A 541 -0.44 32.01 -19.75
CA LYS A 541 -0.89 33.39 -20.06
C LYS A 541 -2.01 33.91 -19.15
N SER A 542 -2.99 33.06 -18.82
CA SER A 542 -4.15 33.45 -17.98
C SER A 542 -3.87 33.59 -16.47
N ILE A 543 -2.71 33.14 -15.97
CA ILE A 543 -2.23 33.43 -14.61
C ILE A 543 -1.31 34.65 -14.63
N ILE A 544 -0.52 34.82 -15.70
CA ILE A 544 0.31 36.02 -15.89
C ILE A 544 -0.59 37.27 -16.02
N ASP A 545 -1.71 37.20 -16.75
CA ASP A 545 -2.71 38.29 -16.82
C ASP A 545 -3.26 38.71 -15.44
N GLN A 546 -3.38 37.76 -14.49
CA GLN A 546 -3.80 38.03 -13.11
C GLN A 546 -2.70 38.69 -12.28
N ILE A 547 -1.44 38.26 -12.47
CA ILE A 547 -0.26 38.87 -11.82
C ILE A 547 -0.08 40.30 -12.33
N LEU A 548 -0.14 40.53 -13.65
CA LEU A 548 -0.07 41.87 -14.24
C LEU A 548 -1.22 42.75 -13.74
N THR A 549 -2.44 42.22 -13.60
CA THR A 549 -3.57 42.93 -12.99
C THR A 549 -3.30 43.39 -11.55
N ARG A 550 -2.61 42.58 -10.74
CA ARG A 550 -2.24 42.94 -9.35
C ARG A 550 -1.21 44.08 -9.30
N TYR A 551 -0.30 44.18 -10.28
CA TYR A 551 0.83 45.11 -10.26
C TYR A 551 0.69 46.35 -11.15
N LEU A 552 -0.17 46.31 -12.17
CA LEU A 552 -0.35 47.38 -13.18
C LEU A 552 -1.81 47.89 -13.25
N GLY A 553 -2.68 47.40 -12.37
CA GLY A 553 -4.12 47.72 -12.31
C GLY A 553 -4.99 46.91 -13.27
N GLU A 554 -6.32 47.07 -13.17
CA GLU A 554 -7.24 46.31 -14.01
C GLU A 554 -7.24 46.80 -15.48
N LEU A 555 -6.93 45.88 -16.41
CA LEU A 555 -7.32 46.06 -17.81
C LEU A 555 -8.76 45.57 -18.04
N PRO A 556 -9.66 46.40 -18.61
CA PRO A 556 -11.06 46.04 -18.84
C PRO A 556 -11.26 44.65 -19.45
N ARG A 557 -12.15 43.86 -18.85
CA ARG A 557 -12.51 42.53 -19.35
C ARG A 557 -13.49 42.67 -20.52
N GLU A 558 -13.05 42.27 -21.71
CA GLU A 558 -13.89 42.20 -22.92
C GLU A 558 -15.03 41.20 -22.69
N LYS A 559 -16.27 41.70 -22.58
CA LYS A 559 -17.45 40.86 -22.29
C LYS A 559 -17.76 39.93 -23.46
N ASN A 560 -17.97 38.65 -23.14
CA ASN A 560 -18.62 37.64 -23.97
C ASN A 560 -17.99 37.34 -25.36
N MET A 561 -16.71 37.65 -25.58
CA MET A 561 -15.97 37.06 -26.70
C MET A 561 -15.38 35.70 -26.32
N ARG A 562 -15.51 34.70 -27.21
CA ARG A 562 -14.60 33.54 -27.19
C ARG A 562 -13.19 34.06 -27.45
N ARG A 563 -12.18 33.54 -26.75
CA ARG A 563 -10.77 33.88 -27.01
C ARG A 563 -10.39 33.37 -28.40
N ASP A 564 -10.37 34.25 -29.39
CA ASP A 564 -9.81 33.98 -30.71
C ASP A 564 -8.27 33.98 -30.68
N GLU A 565 -7.64 33.55 -31.78
CA GLU A 565 -6.19 33.39 -31.90
C GLU A 565 -5.42 34.70 -31.66
N THR A 566 -6.04 35.86 -31.95
CA THR A 566 -5.42 37.19 -31.76
C THR A 566 -5.65 37.78 -30.36
N TYR A 567 -6.38 37.09 -29.48
CA TYR A 567 -6.73 37.60 -28.15
C TYR A 567 -5.49 37.93 -27.31
N TRP A 568 -4.46 37.08 -27.35
CA TRP A 568 -3.26 37.26 -26.52
C TRP A 568 -2.30 38.32 -27.05
N ASP A 569 -2.10 38.43 -28.37
CA ASP A 569 -1.43 39.57 -29.01
C ASP A 569 -2.08 40.91 -28.61
N ARG A 570 -3.40 41.00 -28.76
CA ARG A 570 -4.18 42.20 -28.39
C ARG A 570 -4.12 42.49 -26.88
N ARG A 571 -4.00 41.48 -26.03
CA ARG A 571 -3.85 41.64 -24.57
C ARG A 571 -2.42 42.05 -24.19
N SER A 572 -1.41 41.49 -24.85
CA SER A 572 0.01 41.82 -24.69
C SER A 572 0.28 43.29 -25.01
N LYS A 573 -0.17 43.77 -26.18
CA LYS A 573 -0.08 45.19 -26.57
C LYS A 573 -0.74 46.15 -25.57
N LYS A 574 -1.84 45.74 -24.93
CA LYS A 574 -2.50 46.53 -23.87
C LYS A 574 -1.70 46.54 -22.56
N TRP A 575 -1.03 45.44 -22.21
CA TRP A 575 -0.13 45.40 -21.06
C TRP A 575 1.16 46.20 -21.30
N GLN A 576 1.71 46.19 -22.51
CA GLN A 576 2.86 47.02 -22.89
C GLN A 576 2.54 48.51 -22.69
N ALA A 577 1.41 49.00 -23.22
CA ALA A 577 0.96 50.37 -23.00
C ALA A 577 0.63 50.70 -21.53
N ARG A 578 0.23 49.72 -20.72
CA ARG A 578 -0.03 49.91 -19.28
C ARG A 578 1.25 49.90 -18.44
N LEU A 579 2.31 49.21 -18.87
CA LEU A 579 3.63 49.23 -18.23
C LEU A 579 4.25 50.63 -18.25
N GLU A 580 3.98 51.42 -19.30
CA GLU A 580 4.40 52.82 -19.44
C GLU A 580 3.61 53.79 -18.53
N SER A 581 2.43 53.39 -18.05
CA SER A 581 1.52 54.24 -17.25
C SER A 581 0.66 53.40 -16.27
N PRO A 582 1.26 52.86 -15.19
CA PRO A 582 0.55 51.97 -14.25
C PRO A 582 -0.59 52.67 -13.50
N GLU A 583 -1.69 51.95 -13.26
CA GLU A 583 -2.76 52.43 -12.37
C GLU A 583 -2.46 52.04 -10.91
N VAL A 584 -2.52 53.02 -10.00
CA VAL A 584 -2.41 52.77 -8.56
C VAL A 584 -3.71 52.13 -8.07
N ALA A 585 -3.69 50.82 -7.86
CA ALA A 585 -4.81 50.10 -7.25
C ALA A 585 -4.98 50.52 -5.78
N GLU A 586 -6.21 50.86 -5.37
CA GLU A 586 -6.54 51.10 -3.97
C GLU A 586 -6.34 49.81 -3.16
N LYS A 587 -5.31 49.79 -2.31
CA LYS A 587 -5.13 48.73 -1.32
C LYS A 587 -6.25 48.85 -0.28
N LYS A 588 -7.17 47.89 -0.29
CA LYS A 588 -8.06 47.64 0.86
C LYS A 588 -7.22 47.15 2.03
N GLU A 589 -7.57 47.57 3.24
CA GLU A 589 -6.94 47.05 4.45
C GLU A 589 -7.26 45.56 4.61
N PRO A 590 -6.27 44.71 4.90
CA PRO A 590 -6.49 43.29 5.10
C PRO A 590 -7.14 43.04 6.48
N ARG A 591 -8.07 42.09 6.54
CA ARG A 591 -8.54 41.53 7.81
C ARG A 591 -7.46 40.61 8.37
N TRP A 592 -7.28 40.62 9.69
CA TRP A 592 -6.32 39.77 10.37
C TRP A 592 -7.02 38.55 10.94
N ILE A 593 -6.50 37.37 10.62
CA ILE A 593 -7.15 36.08 10.85
C ILE A 593 -6.22 35.21 11.68
N GLU A 594 -6.69 34.72 12.82
CA GLU A 594 -6.07 33.56 13.47
C GLU A 594 -6.56 32.30 12.76
N LEU A 595 -5.65 31.59 12.09
CA LEU A 595 -5.91 30.34 11.38
C LEU A 595 -5.22 29.19 12.12
N THR A 596 -6.01 28.27 12.68
CA THR A 596 -5.54 26.95 13.13
C THR A 596 -5.67 25.94 11.99
N VAL A 597 -4.61 25.15 11.77
CA VAL A 597 -4.56 24.03 10.84
C VAL A 597 -4.07 22.78 11.58
N ALA A 598 -4.87 21.72 11.57
CA ALA A 598 -4.52 20.44 12.14
C ALA A 598 -4.70 19.31 11.11
N ASP A 599 -3.59 18.73 10.65
CA ASP A 599 -3.60 17.55 9.77
C ASP A 599 -3.67 16.27 10.61
N VAL A 600 -4.59 15.37 10.26
CA VAL A 600 -4.79 14.07 10.93
C VAL A 600 -4.87 12.93 9.91
N ARG A 601 -4.42 11.75 10.32
CA ARG A 601 -4.76 10.46 9.70
C ARG A 601 -5.82 9.79 10.55
N LEU A 602 -6.94 9.43 9.94
CA LEU A 602 -7.87 8.45 10.48
C LEU A 602 -7.47 7.07 9.94
N ASP A 603 -7.41 6.07 10.82
CA ASP A 603 -7.05 4.69 10.48
C ASP A 603 -7.92 3.72 11.28
N GLY A 604 -9.02 3.29 10.66
CA GLY A 604 -10.11 2.57 11.33
C GLY A 604 -10.69 3.38 12.49
N GLN A 605 -10.34 2.99 13.72
CA GLN A 605 -10.74 3.69 14.95
C GLN A 605 -9.69 4.65 15.52
N ASN A 606 -8.47 4.65 15.00
CA ASN A 606 -7.38 5.48 15.51
C ASN A 606 -7.31 6.84 14.80
N VAL A 607 -6.95 7.88 15.55
CA VAL A 607 -6.78 9.26 15.05
C VAL A 607 -5.38 9.74 15.39
N ASN A 608 -4.52 9.82 14.37
CA ASN A 608 -3.11 10.18 14.51
C ASN A 608 -2.89 11.60 14.01
N THR A 609 -2.58 12.53 14.92
CA THR A 609 -2.25 13.92 14.57
C THR A 609 -0.89 14.01 13.90
N LEU A 610 -0.87 14.44 12.64
CA LEU A 610 0.31 14.55 11.79
C LEU A 610 0.95 15.95 11.86
N GLY A 611 0.16 16.95 12.21
CA GLY A 611 0.63 18.32 12.34
C GLY A 611 -0.42 19.20 12.96
N LEU A 612 0.03 20.14 13.78
CA LEU A 612 -0.82 21.13 14.44
C LEU A 612 -0.07 22.46 14.45
N ARG A 613 -0.68 23.51 13.88
CA ARG A 613 -0.12 24.86 13.81
C ARG A 613 -1.23 25.90 13.88
N ARG A 614 -0.88 27.11 14.35
CA ARG A 614 -1.76 28.27 14.41
C ARG A 614 -0.98 29.52 14.00
N TRP A 615 -1.56 30.37 13.16
CA TRP A 615 -0.95 31.63 12.74
C TRP A 615 -1.95 32.78 12.82
N ILE A 616 -1.52 33.95 13.29
CA ILE A 616 -2.18 35.21 12.94
C ILE A 616 -1.57 35.70 11.62
N MET A 617 -2.41 35.87 10.59
CA MET A 617 -2.00 36.32 9.26
C MET A 617 -3.04 37.23 8.59
N PRO A 618 -2.63 38.15 7.69
CA PRO A 618 -3.56 38.99 6.96
C PRO A 618 -4.20 38.29 5.76
N THR A 619 -5.46 38.61 5.47
CA THR A 619 -6.13 38.26 4.20
C THR A 619 -5.44 38.92 3.00
N ASP A 620 -5.57 38.31 1.84
CA ASP A 620 -5.03 38.73 0.53
C ASP A 620 -3.48 38.78 0.47
N HIS A 621 -2.79 38.41 1.56
CA HIS A 621 -1.37 38.06 1.63
C HIS A 621 -1.20 36.52 1.69
N ARG A 622 -0.06 36.01 1.19
CA ARG A 622 0.26 34.58 1.13
C ARG A 622 1.44 34.21 2.04
N VAL A 623 1.16 33.42 3.07
CA VAL A 623 2.16 32.71 3.86
C VAL A 623 2.88 31.71 2.95
N HIS A 624 4.11 32.03 2.54
CA HIS A 624 5.00 31.09 1.87
C HIS A 624 5.92 30.42 2.89
N MET A 625 5.62 29.17 3.24
CA MET A 625 6.55 28.27 3.91
C MET A 625 7.27 27.38 2.89
N LEU A 626 8.50 27.03 3.23
CA LEU A 626 9.21 25.90 2.67
C LEU A 626 8.86 24.67 3.54
N GLY A 627 8.54 23.53 2.93
CA GLY A 627 8.37 22.27 3.66
C GLY A 627 9.73 21.72 4.11
N ASP A 628 9.76 20.87 5.14
CA ASP A 628 10.99 20.16 5.52
C ASP A 628 11.47 19.21 4.41
N ASP A 629 10.63 18.93 3.42
CA ASP A 629 10.97 18.24 2.18
C ASP A 629 11.30 19.19 1.01
N GLY A 630 11.47 20.48 1.29
CA GLY A 630 11.81 21.57 0.37
C GLY A 630 10.72 22.05 -0.60
N ARG A 631 9.45 21.69 -0.41
CA ARG A 631 8.34 22.11 -1.30
C ARG A 631 7.65 23.41 -0.88
N ASP A 632 6.84 24.01 -1.76
CA ASP A 632 5.99 25.16 -1.40
C ASP A 632 4.79 24.73 -0.55
N SER A 633 4.93 24.87 0.77
CA SER A 633 3.84 24.70 1.75
C SER A 633 3.11 26.04 1.94
N SER A 634 2.56 26.61 0.86
CA SER A 634 1.89 27.91 0.95
C SER A 634 0.47 27.83 1.49
N ILE A 635 0.11 28.82 2.31
CA ILE A 635 -1.24 29.11 2.81
C ILE A 635 -1.64 30.50 2.32
N TYR A 636 -2.89 30.63 1.88
CA TYR A 636 -3.43 31.88 1.35
C TYR A 636 -4.89 32.03 1.78
N LEU A 637 -5.26 33.22 2.24
CA LEU A 637 -6.62 33.54 2.67
C LEU A 637 -7.12 34.69 1.80
N GLU A 638 -8.20 34.52 1.05
CA GLU A 638 -8.85 35.62 0.32
C GLU A 638 -10.07 36.14 1.09
N ASN A 639 -10.34 37.44 1.03
CA ASN A 639 -11.64 37.96 1.45
C ASN A 639 -12.77 37.41 0.55
N SER A 640 -13.87 36.97 1.16
CA SER A 640 -15.05 36.45 0.44
C SER A 640 -16.34 37.13 0.89
N ALA A 641 -17.42 36.86 0.16
CA ALA A 641 -18.73 37.46 0.44
C ALA A 641 -19.30 36.96 1.78
N GLY A 642 -20.09 37.81 2.45
CA GLY A 642 -20.78 37.44 3.69
C GLY A 642 -19.85 37.24 4.90
N GLY A 643 -18.69 37.90 4.94
CA GLY A 643 -17.72 37.81 6.05
C GLY A 643 -16.86 36.54 6.08
N SER A 644 -17.11 35.61 5.16
CA SER A 644 -16.34 34.36 4.99
C SER A 644 -14.98 34.58 4.34
N ILE A 645 -14.08 33.60 4.48
CA ILE A 645 -12.69 33.65 4.02
C ILE A 645 -12.45 32.48 3.07
N ARG A 646 -11.79 32.68 1.93
CA ARG A 646 -11.42 31.57 1.04
C ARG A 646 -10.00 31.08 1.33
N PHE A 647 -9.88 29.93 1.99
CA PHE A 647 -8.62 29.24 2.20
C PHE A 647 -8.13 28.58 0.91
N SER A 648 -6.87 28.83 0.58
CA SER A 648 -6.12 28.27 -0.55
C SER A 648 -6.89 28.29 -1.88
N GLY A 649 -7.64 29.38 -2.13
CA GLY A 649 -8.40 29.63 -3.35
C GLY A 649 -9.50 28.61 -3.67
N SER A 650 -9.84 27.71 -2.75
CA SER A 650 -10.64 26.50 -3.05
C SER A 650 -11.66 26.11 -1.97
N MET A 651 -11.43 26.44 -0.71
CA MET A 651 -12.36 26.14 0.40
C MET A 651 -12.84 27.43 1.04
N LEU A 652 -14.12 27.49 1.39
CA LEU A 652 -14.72 28.65 2.06
C LEU A 652 -14.84 28.32 3.56
N LEU A 653 -14.11 29.08 4.38
CA LEU A 653 -14.15 29.03 5.83
C LEU A 653 -15.13 30.08 6.35
N MET A 654 -15.97 29.67 7.29
CA MET A 654 -16.78 30.57 8.09
C MET A 654 -16.02 30.88 9.38
N LEU A 655 -16.06 32.14 9.82
CA LEU A 655 -15.39 32.54 11.05
C LEU A 655 -15.99 31.85 12.28
N ASN A 656 -15.13 31.50 13.23
CA ASN A 656 -15.40 30.80 14.48
C ASN A 656 -16.15 29.46 14.29
N ARG A 657 -15.95 28.76 13.16
CA ARG A 657 -16.59 27.47 12.87
C ARG A 657 -15.58 26.41 12.41
N PRO A 658 -15.57 25.21 13.03
CA PRO A 658 -14.64 24.16 12.65
C PRO A 658 -15.00 23.55 11.29
N THR A 659 -14.02 23.46 10.40
CA THR A 659 -14.18 22.93 9.03
C THR A 659 -13.21 21.77 8.81
N LEU A 660 -13.71 20.53 8.85
CA LEU A 660 -12.93 19.34 8.52
C LEU A 660 -13.02 19.04 7.01
N THR A 661 -11.87 18.90 6.36
CA THR A 661 -11.78 18.79 4.89
C THR A 661 -10.67 17.85 4.44
N ARG A 662 -10.87 17.16 3.31
CA ARG A 662 -9.82 16.37 2.64
C ARG A 662 -8.94 17.28 1.78
N TRP A 663 -8.11 18.13 2.40
CA TRP A 663 -7.27 19.07 1.64
C TRP A 663 -6.21 18.34 0.81
N ARG A 664 -6.47 18.23 -0.50
CA ARG A 664 -5.58 17.60 -1.49
C ARG A 664 -4.79 18.66 -2.27
N THR A 665 -3.92 19.44 -1.63
CA THR A 665 -3.00 20.34 -2.35
C THR A 665 -1.71 20.64 -1.58
N THR A 666 -0.67 21.09 -2.33
CA THR A 666 0.64 21.63 -1.89
C THR A 666 1.45 20.86 -0.85
N TRP A 667 0.95 20.67 0.38
CA TRP A 667 1.65 20.03 1.50
C TRP A 667 1.94 18.52 1.31
N ARG A 668 1.35 17.87 0.29
CA ARG A 668 1.45 16.41 0.07
C ARG A 668 2.39 16.05 -1.09
N ASN A 669 3.33 15.16 -0.77
CA ASN A 669 4.60 14.90 -1.47
C ASN A 669 4.51 14.42 -2.93
N TRP A 670 5.61 14.54 -3.70
CA TRP A 670 5.73 13.92 -5.03
C TRP A 670 5.75 12.38 -4.97
N ILE A 671 6.24 11.80 -3.87
CA ILE A 671 6.32 10.33 -3.65
C ILE A 671 4.98 9.69 -3.99
N TYR A 672 3.90 10.19 -3.37
CA TYR A 672 2.54 9.75 -3.67
C TYR A 672 2.12 9.96 -5.13
N ARG A 673 2.56 11.02 -5.82
CA ARG A 673 2.08 11.30 -7.19
C ARG A 673 2.63 10.33 -8.23
N PHE A 674 3.88 9.88 -8.10
CA PHE A 674 4.46 8.90 -9.02
C PHE A 674 4.25 7.45 -8.56
N SER A 675 4.25 7.18 -7.25
CA SER A 675 3.79 5.89 -6.72
C SER A 675 2.35 5.60 -7.14
N THR A 676 1.42 6.56 -6.96
CA THR A 676 0.00 6.33 -7.29
C THR A 676 -0.33 6.30 -8.78
N ALA A 677 0.60 6.65 -9.68
CA ALA A 677 0.39 6.51 -11.13
C ALA A 677 0.30 5.04 -11.59
N ARG A 678 0.91 4.11 -10.84
CA ARG A 678 0.72 2.65 -11.03
C ARG A 678 -0.44 2.07 -10.22
N LEU A 679 -0.96 2.81 -9.22
CA LEU A 679 -1.95 2.31 -8.26
C LEU A 679 -3.41 2.41 -8.76
N GLY A 680 -3.91 1.29 -9.30
CA GLY A 680 -5.28 1.06 -9.79
C GLY A 680 -6.40 1.05 -8.74
N ALA A 681 -7.50 0.38 -9.06
CA ALA A 681 -8.81 0.64 -8.45
C ALA A 681 -8.98 0.13 -7.01
N GLU A 682 -8.50 -1.07 -6.65
CA GLU A 682 -8.57 -1.52 -5.24
C GLU A 682 -7.71 -0.66 -4.31
N SER A 683 -6.54 -0.20 -4.77
CA SER A 683 -5.78 0.82 -4.05
C SER A 683 -6.61 2.10 -3.85
N ALA A 684 -7.62 2.40 -4.67
CA ALA A 684 -8.56 3.51 -4.41
C ALA A 684 -9.54 3.23 -3.24
N MET A 685 -9.85 1.96 -2.94
CA MET A 685 -10.56 1.55 -1.72
C MET A 685 -9.63 1.53 -0.49
N VAL A 686 -8.37 1.11 -0.63
CA VAL A 686 -7.39 1.27 0.48
C VAL A 686 -7.20 2.78 0.79
N ARG A 687 -7.17 3.62 -0.26
CA ARG A 687 -7.22 5.10 -0.17
C ARG A 687 -8.59 5.66 0.27
N SER A 688 -9.61 4.84 0.56
CA SER A 688 -10.85 5.28 1.21
C SER A 688 -10.95 4.94 2.69
N ASN A 689 -10.16 3.99 3.20
CA ASN A 689 -10.18 3.62 4.62
C ASN A 689 -9.17 4.45 5.43
N VAL A 690 -7.96 4.69 4.89
CA VAL A 690 -7.01 5.64 5.50
C VAL A 690 -7.37 7.05 5.07
N LEU A 691 -8.03 7.81 5.95
CA LEU A 691 -8.57 9.14 5.64
C LEU A 691 -7.71 10.25 6.24
N PHE A 692 -6.83 10.81 5.40
CA PHE A 692 -6.10 12.04 5.70
C PHE A 692 -7.02 13.27 5.62
N GLN A 693 -7.44 13.78 6.77
CA GLN A 693 -8.26 14.98 6.92
C GLN A 693 -7.40 16.16 7.42
N THR A 694 -7.87 17.38 7.17
CA THR A 694 -7.32 18.62 7.70
C THR A 694 -8.46 19.37 8.40
N LEU A 695 -8.33 19.62 9.70
CA LEU A 695 -9.23 20.51 10.43
C LEU A 695 -8.72 21.95 10.27
N LEU A 696 -9.62 22.84 9.87
CA LEU A 696 -9.39 24.27 9.72
C LEU A 696 -10.33 25.01 10.67
N ILE A 697 -9.78 25.88 11.51
CA ILE A 697 -10.54 26.83 12.34
C ILE A 697 -9.98 28.21 12.02
N ALA A 698 -10.85 29.18 11.72
CA ALA A 698 -10.46 30.55 11.44
C ALA A 698 -11.25 31.51 12.35
N SER A 699 -10.54 32.36 13.08
CA SER A 699 -11.03 33.39 13.99
C SER A 699 -10.57 34.77 13.49
N GLU A 700 -11.32 35.83 13.75
CA GLU A 700 -10.87 37.20 13.47
C GLU A 700 -10.01 37.68 14.65
N ALA A 701 -8.88 38.33 14.35
CA ALA A 701 -7.86 38.69 15.31
C ALA A 701 -7.33 40.11 15.03
N ASP A 702 -6.72 40.73 16.03
CA ASP A 702 -6.01 42.00 15.84
C ASP A 702 -4.68 41.80 15.09
N ALA A 703 -4.20 42.86 14.46
CA ALA A 703 -2.88 42.90 13.85
C ALA A 703 -1.78 42.80 14.93
N PRO A 704 -0.75 41.95 14.77
CA PRO A 704 0.42 41.94 15.64
C PRO A 704 1.15 43.29 15.64
N GLU A 705 1.82 43.63 16.75
CA GLU A 705 2.47 44.95 16.94
C GLU A 705 3.56 45.30 15.90
N ASP A 706 4.16 44.27 15.29
CA ASP A 706 5.16 44.39 14.22
C ASP A 706 4.54 44.42 12.81
N GLY A 707 3.23 44.17 12.69
CA GLY A 707 2.52 44.04 11.42
C GLY A 707 2.88 42.78 10.62
N LEU A 708 3.51 41.77 11.24
CA LEU A 708 3.98 40.56 10.58
C LEU A 708 3.09 39.34 10.87
N ILE A 709 3.26 38.29 10.08
CA ILE A 709 2.65 36.98 10.34
C ILE A 709 3.32 36.33 11.55
N LYS A 710 2.52 35.84 12.50
CA LYS A 710 2.99 35.27 13.75
C LYS A 710 2.46 33.86 13.95
N GLU A 711 3.35 32.86 14.00
CA GLU A 711 3.00 31.51 14.45
C GLU A 711 2.83 31.50 15.98
N ILE A 712 1.77 30.87 16.47
CA ILE A 712 1.35 30.85 17.87
C ILE A 712 1.41 29.41 18.38
N PRO A 713 2.01 29.15 19.56
CA PRO A 713 1.97 27.83 20.19
C PRO A 713 0.53 27.35 20.40
N ILE A 714 0.26 26.11 20.02
CA ILE A 714 -1.05 25.47 20.13
C ILE A 714 -0.89 23.99 20.47
N THR A 715 -1.76 23.48 21.32
CA THR A 715 -1.85 22.08 21.76
C THR A 715 -3.17 21.46 21.30
N TRP A 716 -3.28 20.13 21.38
CA TRP A 716 -4.54 19.46 21.05
C TRP A 716 -5.68 19.82 22.03
N ASN A 717 -5.33 20.11 23.29
CA ASN A 717 -6.30 20.55 24.30
C ASN A 717 -6.99 21.87 23.91
N ASP A 718 -6.29 22.76 23.19
CA ASP A 718 -6.87 24.02 22.70
C ASP A 718 -7.87 23.80 21.55
N ILE A 719 -7.73 22.71 20.79
CA ILE A 719 -8.74 22.26 19.82
C ILE A 719 -9.92 21.63 20.54
N ASP A 720 -9.68 20.73 21.50
CA ASP A 720 -10.74 20.08 22.26
C ASP A 720 -11.60 21.13 23.00
N GLN A 721 -10.97 22.13 23.64
CA GLN A 721 -11.67 23.25 24.26
C GLN A 721 -12.46 24.08 23.25
N PHE A 722 -11.85 24.49 22.12
CA PHE A 722 -12.57 25.25 21.08
C PHE A 722 -13.79 24.48 20.54
N LEU A 723 -13.68 23.16 20.38
CA LEU A 723 -14.78 22.33 19.90
C LEU A 723 -15.86 22.10 20.97
N ILE A 724 -15.51 22.05 22.25
CA ILE A 724 -16.47 22.05 23.37
C ILE A 724 -17.24 23.39 23.42
N GLU A 725 -16.54 24.51 23.28
CA GLU A 725 -17.13 25.86 23.25
C GLU A 725 -17.99 26.08 21.99
N SER A 726 -17.64 25.43 20.87
CA SER A 726 -18.40 25.45 19.60
C SER A 726 -19.63 24.54 19.57
N LEU A 727 -19.96 23.84 20.67
CA LEU A 727 -21.22 23.11 20.84
C LEU A 727 -22.31 24.02 21.42
N ASP A 728 -22.70 24.99 20.59
CA ASP A 728 -23.76 25.98 20.86
C ASP A 728 -25.16 25.39 20.58
N PRO A 729 -26.05 25.22 21.58
CA PRO A 729 -27.41 24.72 21.38
C PRO A 729 -28.34 25.69 20.63
N ASP A 730 -28.06 27.00 20.64
CA ASP A 730 -28.89 28.01 19.98
C ASP A 730 -28.63 28.02 18.45
N SER A 731 -27.37 27.86 18.02
CA SER A 731 -27.01 27.70 16.60
C SER A 731 -27.07 26.24 16.14
N THR A 732 -28.25 25.79 15.69
CA THR A 732 -28.47 24.43 15.16
C THR A 732 -27.50 24.03 14.03
N THR A 733 -27.03 25.00 13.23
CA THR A 733 -26.04 24.76 12.17
C THR A 733 -24.66 24.43 12.75
N ASP A 734 -24.26 25.15 13.80
CA ASP A 734 -22.91 25.05 14.34
C ASP A 734 -22.80 23.86 15.29
N LEU A 735 -23.86 23.58 16.06
CA LEU A 735 -24.03 22.30 16.76
C LEU A 735 -23.85 21.12 15.79
N TYR A 736 -24.55 21.10 14.64
CA TYR A 736 -24.43 20.01 13.66
C TYR A 736 -23.00 19.89 13.10
N MET A 737 -22.41 21.00 12.66
CA MET A 737 -21.08 21.00 12.05
C MET A 737 -19.98 20.62 13.05
N THR A 738 -19.98 21.19 14.25
CA THR A 738 -19.05 20.84 15.33
C THR A 738 -19.22 19.37 15.74
N THR A 739 -20.45 18.88 15.87
CA THR A 739 -20.73 17.47 16.20
C THR A 739 -20.22 16.51 15.12
N GLU A 740 -20.34 16.85 13.84
CA GLU A 740 -19.78 16.05 12.72
C GLU A 740 -18.24 16.01 12.76
N VAL A 741 -17.58 17.12 13.08
CA VAL A 741 -16.12 17.18 13.27
C VAL A 741 -15.71 16.28 14.44
N ILE A 742 -16.36 16.42 15.59
CA ILE A 742 -16.10 15.63 16.79
C ILE A 742 -16.30 14.13 16.55
N THR A 743 -17.39 13.74 15.87
CA THR A 743 -17.69 12.35 15.49
C THR A 743 -16.56 11.79 14.62
N THR A 744 -16.16 12.53 13.59
CA THR A 744 -15.13 12.11 12.63
C THR A 744 -13.73 12.03 13.25
N LEU A 745 -13.44 12.88 14.24
CA LEU A 745 -12.17 12.95 14.96
C LEU A 745 -12.15 12.14 16.28
N ARG A 746 -13.26 11.48 16.65
CA ARG A 746 -13.42 10.63 17.85
C ARG A 746 -12.91 11.29 19.16
N LEU A 747 -13.20 12.58 19.34
CA LEU A 747 -12.67 13.41 20.43
C LEU A 747 -13.33 13.15 21.80
N LYS A 748 -12.80 12.17 22.53
CA LYS A 748 -13.33 11.75 23.85
C LYS A 748 -13.39 12.86 24.90
N ALA A 749 -12.57 13.92 24.80
CA ALA A 749 -12.63 15.08 25.69
C ALA A 749 -13.99 15.80 25.66
N THR A 750 -14.71 15.73 24.54
CA THR A 750 -16.01 16.41 24.34
C THR A 750 -17.19 15.67 24.98
N LEU A 751 -17.00 14.41 25.40
CA LEU A 751 -18.08 13.52 25.85
C LEU A 751 -18.96 14.12 26.97
N PRO A 752 -18.42 14.80 28.01
CA PRO A 752 -19.26 15.40 29.06
C PRO A 752 -20.24 16.45 28.52
N ARG A 753 -19.81 17.28 27.57
CA ARG A 753 -20.66 18.32 26.95
C ARG A 753 -21.69 17.72 25.99
N LEU A 754 -21.34 16.66 25.27
CA LEU A 754 -22.28 15.90 24.46
C LEU A 754 -23.37 15.21 25.31
N ILE A 755 -23.00 14.69 26.48
CA ILE A 755 -23.93 14.11 27.46
C ILE A 755 -24.90 15.18 28.00
N GLU A 756 -24.40 16.33 28.40
CA GLU A 756 -25.20 17.47 28.87
C GLU A 756 -26.24 17.90 27.82
N LEU A 757 -25.79 18.16 26.59
CA LEU A 757 -26.66 18.55 25.46
C LEU A 757 -27.66 17.45 25.06
N TRP A 758 -27.30 16.18 25.25
CA TRP A 758 -28.21 15.06 25.05
C TRP A 758 -29.29 14.98 26.14
N GLU A 759 -28.94 15.25 27.41
CA GLU A 759 -29.89 15.31 28.51
C GLU A 759 -30.84 16.52 28.39
N GLU A 760 -30.39 17.65 27.82
CA GLU A 760 -31.27 18.76 27.43
C GLU A 760 -32.19 18.43 26.25
N LYS A 761 -31.64 17.88 25.15
CA LYS A 761 -32.35 17.70 23.89
C LYS A 761 -31.73 16.62 22.99
N PRO A 762 -32.19 15.36 23.06
CA PRO A 762 -31.73 14.29 22.18
C PRO A 762 -31.88 14.63 20.69
N THR A 763 -30.81 14.41 19.90
CA THR A 763 -30.83 14.56 18.45
C THR A 763 -30.00 13.47 17.77
N VAL A 764 -30.30 13.17 16.50
CA VAL A 764 -29.58 12.16 15.71
C VAL A 764 -28.07 12.44 15.65
N SER A 765 -27.66 13.70 15.48
CA SER A 765 -26.24 14.07 15.45
C SER A 765 -25.54 13.83 16.79
N LEU A 766 -26.14 14.26 17.91
CA LEU A 766 -25.58 14.01 19.25
C LEU A 766 -25.52 12.50 19.54
N GLY A 767 -26.56 11.74 19.20
CA GLY A 767 -26.59 10.29 19.39
C GLY A 767 -25.50 9.55 18.61
N ARG A 768 -25.17 10.02 17.39
CA ARG A 768 -24.06 9.49 16.59
C ARG A 768 -22.69 9.83 17.17
N ALA A 769 -22.52 11.06 17.67
CA ALA A 769 -21.26 11.45 18.32
C ALA A 769 -21.03 10.65 19.61
N LEU A 770 -22.06 10.48 20.45
CA LEU A 770 -22.00 9.63 21.64
C LEU A 770 -21.60 8.19 21.26
N LEU A 771 -22.28 7.59 20.27
CA LEU A 771 -22.01 6.22 19.84
C LEU A 771 -20.59 6.04 19.29
N ALA A 772 -20.10 6.97 18.46
CA ALA A 772 -18.74 6.94 17.90
C ALA A 772 -17.63 7.15 18.95
N LEU A 773 -17.97 7.68 20.13
CA LEU A 773 -17.07 7.82 21.28
C LEU A 773 -17.16 6.66 22.29
N GLY A 774 -18.18 5.79 22.16
CA GLY A 774 -18.41 4.63 23.02
C GLY A 774 -19.47 4.82 24.11
N ASP A 775 -20.41 5.76 23.95
CA ASP A 775 -21.58 5.92 24.84
C ASP A 775 -22.87 5.49 24.11
N ASP A 776 -23.52 4.45 24.64
CA ASP A 776 -24.73 3.82 24.08
C ASP A 776 -26.02 4.66 24.19
N ARG A 777 -26.05 5.79 24.92
CA ARG A 777 -27.27 6.62 25.13
C ARG A 777 -27.98 6.97 23.82
N GLY A 778 -27.22 7.20 22.76
CA GLY A 778 -27.75 7.55 21.44
C GLY A 778 -28.43 6.40 20.69
N ARG A 779 -28.06 5.16 21.00
CA ARG A 779 -28.20 3.98 20.14
C ARG A 779 -29.63 3.66 19.74
N ASP A 780 -30.56 3.64 20.68
CA ASP A 780 -31.96 3.31 20.40
C ASP A 780 -32.65 4.40 19.54
N LEU A 781 -32.32 5.68 19.73
CA LEU A 781 -32.81 6.76 18.86
C LEU A 781 -32.30 6.62 17.43
N LEU A 782 -31.03 6.21 17.26
CA LEU A 782 -30.47 5.94 15.95
C LEU A 782 -31.15 4.73 15.30
N ARG A 783 -31.33 3.63 16.04
CA ARG A 783 -32.00 2.42 15.54
C ARG A 783 -33.44 2.72 15.10
N GLU A 784 -34.17 3.48 15.92
CA GLU A 784 -35.53 3.92 15.60
C GLU A 784 -35.56 4.84 14.35
N THR A 785 -34.59 5.76 14.23
CA THR A 785 -34.46 6.67 13.07
C THR A 785 -34.17 5.91 11.77
N VAL A 786 -33.24 4.94 11.83
CA VAL A 786 -32.94 4.02 10.71
C VAL A 786 -34.19 3.24 10.32
N MET A 787 -34.83 2.56 11.29
CA MET A 787 -36.03 1.76 11.02
C MET A 787 -37.21 2.56 10.45
N LYS A 788 -37.41 3.80 10.92
CA LYS A 788 -38.43 4.73 10.40
C LYS A 788 -38.18 5.18 8.95
N SER A 789 -36.91 5.22 8.50
CA SER A 789 -36.54 5.75 7.18
C SER A 789 -35.84 4.75 6.25
N ARG A 790 -35.86 3.45 6.60
CA ARG A 790 -35.23 2.35 5.85
C ARG A 790 -35.67 2.22 4.38
N SER A 791 -36.85 2.69 4.00
CA SER A 791 -37.30 2.68 2.61
C SER A 791 -36.67 3.74 1.71
N ARG A 792 -36.05 4.77 2.31
CA ARG A 792 -35.25 5.78 1.62
C ARG A 792 -34.31 6.46 2.62
N LEU A 793 -33.18 5.82 2.89
CA LEU A 793 -32.16 6.40 3.77
C LEU A 793 -31.75 7.79 3.26
N GLN A 794 -31.90 8.81 4.11
CA GLN A 794 -31.32 10.13 3.88
C GLN A 794 -29.87 10.16 4.37
N ARG A 795 -29.11 11.21 4.04
CA ARG A 795 -27.68 11.30 4.34
C ARG A 795 -27.35 11.03 5.82
N ASP A 796 -28.12 11.59 6.74
CA ASP A 796 -27.84 11.44 8.17
C ASP A 796 -28.35 10.09 8.72
N THR A 797 -29.43 9.52 8.15
CA THR A 797 -29.82 8.12 8.42
C THR A 797 -28.76 7.13 7.93
N GLN A 798 -28.20 7.36 6.74
CA GLN A 798 -27.14 6.54 6.16
C GLN A 798 -25.92 6.51 7.09
N LYS A 799 -25.48 7.66 7.60
CA LYS A 799 -24.40 7.71 8.58
C LYS A 799 -24.78 7.05 9.90
N ALA A 800 -26.01 7.25 10.42
CA ALA A 800 -26.46 6.58 11.63
C ALA A 800 -26.38 5.04 11.49
N LEU A 801 -26.72 4.52 10.31
CA LEU A 801 -26.59 3.11 9.96
C LEU A 801 -25.12 2.68 9.80
N GLU A 802 -24.26 3.49 9.18
CA GLU A 802 -22.81 3.28 9.10
C GLU A 802 -22.17 3.18 10.51
N ASP A 803 -22.52 4.11 11.41
CA ASP A 803 -22.06 4.13 12.81
C ASP A 803 -22.60 2.93 13.62
N LEU A 804 -23.88 2.55 13.43
CA LEU A 804 -24.51 1.39 14.08
C LEU A 804 -23.93 0.04 13.60
N ILE A 805 -23.60 -0.07 12.31
CA ILE A 805 -22.85 -1.21 11.77
C ILE A 805 -21.43 -1.22 12.36
N GLY A 806 -20.77 -0.07 12.42
CA GLY A 806 -19.39 0.06 12.93
C GLY A 806 -19.20 -0.37 14.38
N VAL A 807 -20.20 -0.17 15.25
CA VAL A 807 -20.20 -0.70 16.64
C VAL A 807 -20.77 -2.12 16.76
N GLY A 808 -21.18 -2.74 15.66
CA GLY A 808 -21.75 -4.08 15.62
C GLY A 808 -23.11 -4.24 16.31
N ASP A 809 -24.05 -3.28 16.14
CA ASP A 809 -25.38 -3.37 16.75
C ASP A 809 -26.16 -4.61 16.24
N PRO A 810 -26.51 -5.59 17.10
CA PRO A 810 -27.05 -6.87 16.61
C PRO A 810 -28.38 -6.75 15.87
N GLU A 811 -29.30 -5.89 16.32
CA GLU A 811 -30.59 -5.68 15.66
C GLU A 811 -30.43 -5.05 14.27
N ILE A 812 -29.45 -4.14 14.11
CA ILE A 812 -29.11 -3.53 12.82
C ILE A 812 -28.38 -4.49 11.91
N LEU A 813 -27.40 -5.26 12.41
CA LEU A 813 -26.68 -6.26 11.61
C LEU A 813 -27.64 -7.36 11.10
N GLU A 814 -28.52 -7.86 11.96
CA GLU A 814 -29.61 -8.77 11.59
C GLU A 814 -30.50 -8.18 10.48
N SER A 815 -30.95 -6.94 10.66
CA SER A 815 -31.78 -6.23 9.68
C SER A 815 -31.06 -6.03 8.34
N VAL A 816 -29.77 -5.67 8.37
CA VAL A 816 -28.94 -5.45 7.18
C VAL A 816 -28.74 -6.74 6.41
N ILE A 817 -28.49 -7.87 7.08
CA ILE A 817 -28.42 -9.18 6.45
C ILE A 817 -29.78 -9.53 5.82
N GLN A 818 -30.89 -9.34 6.53
CA GLN A 818 -32.23 -9.58 5.98
C GLN A 818 -32.51 -8.75 4.71
N TRP A 819 -32.07 -7.48 4.65
CA TRP A 819 -32.21 -6.63 3.46
C TRP A 819 -31.30 -7.04 2.29
N ILE A 820 -30.23 -7.82 2.54
CA ILE A 820 -29.35 -8.39 1.52
C ILE A 820 -29.90 -9.75 1.02
N GLU A 821 -30.46 -10.55 1.93
CA GLU A 821 -31.08 -11.86 1.65
C GLU A 821 -32.34 -11.74 0.78
N ASP A 822 -33.29 -10.91 1.20
CA ASP A 822 -34.58 -10.73 0.54
C ASP A 822 -34.85 -9.23 0.31
N PRO A 823 -34.29 -8.66 -0.77
CA PRO A 823 -34.48 -7.25 -1.07
C PRO A 823 -35.95 -6.93 -1.36
N ASP A 824 -36.72 -7.87 -1.93
CA ASP A 824 -38.08 -7.63 -2.44
C ASP A 824 -39.16 -7.66 -1.35
N SER A 825 -39.05 -8.51 -0.32
CA SER A 825 -39.94 -8.42 0.85
C SER A 825 -39.52 -7.29 1.80
N SER A 826 -38.26 -6.85 1.74
CA SER A 826 -37.82 -5.67 2.46
C SER A 826 -38.48 -4.39 1.90
N THR A 827 -38.83 -3.46 2.79
CA THR A 827 -39.24 -2.10 2.37
C THR A 827 -38.07 -1.28 1.79
N PHE A 828 -36.87 -1.85 1.70
CA PHE A 828 -35.62 -1.26 1.19
C PHE A 828 -35.49 -1.39 -0.35
N SER A 829 -36.31 -2.25 -0.97
CA SER A 829 -36.23 -2.76 -2.36
C SER A 829 -35.96 -1.74 -3.47
N SER A 830 -36.37 -0.47 -3.31
CA SER A 830 -36.41 0.49 -4.42
C SER A 830 -35.07 1.02 -4.92
N ASN A 831 -33.93 0.71 -4.28
CA ASN A 831 -32.65 1.30 -4.62
C ASN A 831 -31.43 0.38 -4.42
N GLU A 832 -31.07 -0.32 -5.50
CA GLU A 832 -29.84 -1.12 -5.63
C GLU A 832 -28.57 -0.45 -5.08
N SER A 833 -28.39 0.87 -5.32
CA SER A 833 -27.18 1.58 -4.87
C SER A 833 -27.03 1.66 -3.35
N GLN A 834 -28.14 1.53 -2.61
CA GLN A 834 -28.12 1.45 -1.15
C GLN A 834 -27.74 0.04 -0.68
N LEU A 835 -28.17 -1.04 -1.34
CA LEU A 835 -27.72 -2.40 -1.02
C LEU A 835 -26.20 -2.54 -1.21
N LEU A 836 -25.65 -2.04 -2.32
CA LEU A 836 -24.20 -2.01 -2.57
C LEU A 836 -23.43 -1.13 -1.58
N MET A 837 -24.10 -0.20 -0.90
CA MET A 837 -23.53 0.60 0.19
C MET A 837 -23.54 -0.17 1.52
N LEU A 838 -24.64 -0.85 1.86
CA LEU A 838 -24.70 -1.74 3.05
C LEU A 838 -23.60 -2.80 3.00
N ILE A 839 -23.44 -3.48 1.87
CA ILE A 839 -22.46 -4.54 1.68
C ILE A 839 -21.03 -4.02 1.92
N ARG A 840 -20.72 -2.77 1.55
CA ARG A 840 -19.41 -2.14 1.84
C ARG A 840 -19.21 -1.76 3.30
N TYR A 841 -20.25 -1.31 4.00
CA TYR A 841 -20.18 -1.05 5.45
C TYR A 841 -20.01 -2.35 6.24
N LEU A 842 -20.74 -3.39 5.86
CA LEU A 842 -20.65 -4.73 6.44
C LEU A 842 -19.27 -5.39 6.18
N ASP A 843 -18.75 -5.27 4.97
CA ASP A 843 -17.40 -5.74 4.58
C ASP A 843 -16.29 -5.02 5.35
N ALA A 844 -16.42 -3.71 5.60
CA ALA A 844 -15.50 -2.97 6.45
C ALA A 844 -15.56 -3.46 7.91
N TRP A 845 -16.77 -3.61 8.48
CA TRP A 845 -16.93 -4.10 9.86
C TRP A 845 -16.39 -5.51 10.05
N LEU A 846 -16.67 -6.44 9.12
CA LEU A 846 -16.12 -7.81 9.13
C LEU A 846 -14.60 -7.86 8.94
N THR A 847 -14.01 -6.86 8.27
CA THR A 847 -12.55 -6.74 8.17
C THR A 847 -11.92 -6.27 9.49
N GLU A 848 -12.63 -5.46 10.28
CA GLU A 848 -12.21 -5.08 11.65
C GLU A 848 -12.54 -6.16 12.70
N HIS A 849 -13.51 -7.05 12.43
CA HIS A 849 -14.03 -8.06 13.38
C HIS A 849 -14.12 -9.46 12.74
N PRO A 850 -12.99 -10.11 12.40
CA PRO A 850 -13.01 -11.41 11.70
C PRO A 850 -13.66 -12.54 12.52
N ASP A 851 -13.39 -12.59 13.84
CA ASP A 851 -13.89 -13.66 14.73
C ASP A 851 -15.32 -13.41 15.28
N GLN A 852 -16.10 -12.55 14.61
CA GLN A 852 -17.44 -12.18 15.07
C GLN A 852 -18.43 -13.37 15.02
N GLN A 853 -19.36 -13.41 15.97
CA GLN A 853 -20.38 -14.47 16.08
C GLN A 853 -21.82 -13.94 15.98
N ILE A 854 -22.00 -12.67 15.59
CA ILE A 854 -23.31 -12.03 15.48
C ILE A 854 -24.03 -12.50 14.21
N ILE A 855 -23.29 -12.58 13.10
CA ILE A 855 -23.78 -13.01 11.79
C ILE A 855 -23.21 -14.40 11.49
N PRO A 856 -24.03 -15.45 11.40
CA PRO A 856 -23.56 -16.78 11.04
C PRO A 856 -22.93 -16.80 9.64
N GLU A 857 -21.72 -17.35 9.52
CA GLU A 857 -20.94 -17.39 8.27
C GLU A 857 -21.74 -17.97 7.10
N LYS A 858 -22.39 -19.13 7.31
CA LYS A 858 -23.30 -19.77 6.35
C LYS A 858 -24.33 -18.79 5.76
N ARG A 859 -24.93 -17.97 6.63
CA ARG A 859 -25.99 -17.02 6.24
C ARG A 859 -25.42 -15.86 5.45
N LEU A 860 -24.28 -15.32 5.89
CA LEU A 860 -23.55 -14.27 5.18
C LEU A 860 -23.14 -14.73 3.77
N ILE A 861 -22.52 -15.91 3.65
CA ILE A 861 -22.09 -16.46 2.35
C ILE A 861 -23.30 -16.68 1.45
N GLY A 862 -24.37 -17.29 1.95
CA GLY A 862 -25.61 -17.50 1.18
C GLY A 862 -26.21 -16.18 0.66
N ALA A 863 -26.40 -15.21 1.54
CA ALA A 863 -26.91 -13.88 1.18
C ALA A 863 -26.06 -13.21 0.09
N LEU A 864 -24.73 -13.27 0.22
CA LEU A 864 -23.80 -12.74 -0.77
C LEU A 864 -23.83 -13.52 -2.10
N VAL A 865 -23.89 -14.85 -2.09
CA VAL A 865 -23.92 -15.64 -3.33
C VAL A 865 -25.15 -15.31 -4.19
N TYR A 866 -26.32 -15.09 -3.59
CA TYR A 866 -27.50 -14.68 -4.34
C TYR A 866 -27.35 -13.29 -5.00
N ARG A 867 -26.52 -12.40 -4.45
CA ARG A 867 -26.22 -11.05 -4.98
C ARG A 867 -25.10 -11.02 -6.04
N THR A 868 -24.75 -12.18 -6.59
CA THR A 868 -23.88 -12.32 -7.79
C THR A 868 -24.66 -12.25 -9.12
N ASP A 869 -25.98 -12.02 -9.05
CA ASP A 869 -26.87 -11.80 -10.18
C ASP A 869 -26.50 -10.52 -10.97
N ASN A 870 -26.50 -9.38 -10.28
CA ASN A 870 -26.33 -8.06 -10.88
C ASN A 870 -24.85 -7.74 -11.14
N ARG A 871 -24.54 -7.20 -12.32
CA ARG A 871 -23.21 -6.68 -12.70
C ARG A 871 -22.64 -5.67 -11.68
N ASN A 872 -23.48 -4.81 -11.09
CA ASN A 872 -23.04 -3.88 -10.05
C ASN A 872 -22.87 -4.56 -8.67
N GLY A 873 -23.67 -5.59 -8.41
CA GLY A 873 -23.52 -6.53 -7.27
C GLY A 873 -22.18 -7.22 -7.30
N ARG A 874 -21.89 -7.97 -8.37
CA ARG A 874 -20.64 -8.73 -8.61
C ARG A 874 -19.37 -7.95 -8.23
N ASN A 875 -19.24 -6.71 -8.69
CA ASN A 875 -18.07 -5.84 -8.42
C ASN A 875 -17.86 -5.47 -6.93
N THR A 876 -18.89 -5.63 -6.08
CA THR A 876 -18.84 -5.38 -4.63
C THR A 876 -18.81 -6.69 -3.84
N VAL A 877 -19.68 -7.63 -4.25
CA VAL A 877 -20.00 -8.88 -3.57
C VAL A 877 -18.94 -9.96 -3.78
N ILE A 878 -18.42 -10.13 -5.00
CA ILE A 878 -17.44 -11.18 -5.28
C ILE A 878 -16.13 -10.91 -4.53
N PRO A 879 -15.56 -9.68 -4.48
CA PRO A 879 -14.44 -9.37 -3.60
C PRO A 879 -14.66 -9.75 -2.13
N MET A 880 -15.89 -9.67 -1.62
CA MET A 880 -16.28 -10.03 -0.25
C MET A 880 -16.44 -11.55 -0.07
N LEU A 881 -17.10 -12.25 -0.99
CA LEU A 881 -17.18 -13.73 -1.01
C LEU A 881 -15.79 -14.38 -1.02
N ARG A 882 -14.93 -13.86 -1.90
CA ARG A 882 -13.52 -14.24 -1.99
C ARG A 882 -12.76 -13.93 -0.70
N ARG A 883 -13.14 -12.88 0.04
CA ARG A 883 -12.56 -12.57 1.35
C ARG A 883 -12.95 -13.62 2.39
N GLN A 884 -14.24 -13.89 2.55
CA GLN A 884 -14.76 -14.82 3.57
C GLN A 884 -14.33 -16.27 3.30
N THR A 885 -14.39 -16.73 2.04
CA THR A 885 -14.14 -18.15 1.70
C THR A 885 -12.73 -18.47 1.20
N GLY A 886 -11.92 -17.46 0.84
CA GLY A 886 -10.60 -17.62 0.21
C GLY A 886 -10.61 -18.03 -1.28
N LEU A 887 -11.75 -18.47 -1.82
CA LEU A 887 -11.87 -18.95 -3.20
C LEU A 887 -12.01 -17.79 -4.20
N ASP A 888 -11.39 -17.88 -5.39
CA ASP A 888 -11.42 -16.79 -6.39
C ASP A 888 -12.55 -16.90 -7.43
N MET A 889 -12.80 -18.13 -7.92
CA MET A 889 -13.65 -18.47 -9.07
C MET A 889 -13.24 -17.83 -10.43
N GLY A 890 -12.05 -17.24 -10.55
CA GLY A 890 -11.56 -16.62 -11.79
C GLY A 890 -11.95 -15.14 -11.96
N TRP A 891 -12.27 -14.45 -10.86
CA TRP A 891 -12.71 -13.06 -10.89
C TRP A 891 -11.61 -12.10 -11.38
N TRP A 892 -10.34 -12.36 -11.03
CA TRP A 892 -9.23 -11.49 -11.42
C TRP A 892 -8.78 -11.63 -12.87
N ASP A 893 -8.95 -12.81 -13.48
CA ASP A 893 -8.64 -13.00 -14.89
C ASP A 893 -9.49 -12.05 -15.76
N THR A 894 -10.72 -11.74 -15.33
CA THR A 894 -11.58 -10.72 -15.97
C THR A 894 -11.01 -9.30 -15.97
N TYR A 895 -9.99 -9.00 -15.16
CA TYR A 895 -9.32 -7.69 -15.14
C TYR A 895 -8.15 -7.64 -16.15
N SER A 896 -7.67 -8.78 -16.62
CA SER A 896 -6.67 -8.88 -17.70
C SER A 896 -7.31 -8.72 -19.10
N MET A 897 -8.60 -9.03 -19.22
CA MET A 897 -9.38 -8.88 -20.45
C MET A 897 -9.49 -7.41 -20.87
N THR A 898 -9.05 -7.13 -22.09
CA THR A 898 -9.03 -5.80 -22.70
C THR A 898 -10.31 -5.48 -23.46
N ASP A 899 -11.01 -6.49 -23.98
CA ASP A 899 -12.37 -6.34 -24.48
C ASP A 899 -13.36 -6.24 -23.31
N MET A 900 -14.28 -5.28 -23.39
CA MET A 900 -15.21 -4.98 -22.30
C MET A 900 -16.45 -5.88 -22.32
N GLU A 901 -16.87 -6.40 -23.49
CA GLU A 901 -18.05 -7.28 -23.60
C GLU A 901 -17.68 -8.72 -23.20
N GLU A 902 -16.55 -9.24 -23.71
CA GLU A 902 -15.96 -10.51 -23.27
C GLU A 902 -15.81 -10.53 -21.73
N ARG A 903 -15.21 -9.47 -21.18
CA ARG A 903 -15.06 -9.26 -19.75
C ARG A 903 -16.39 -9.32 -18.98
N TYR A 904 -17.45 -8.68 -19.46
CA TYR A 904 -18.74 -8.71 -18.75
C TYR A 904 -19.42 -10.07 -18.82
N GLN A 905 -19.24 -10.83 -19.91
CA GLN A 905 -19.70 -12.20 -20.03
C GLN A 905 -18.97 -13.11 -19.03
N VAL A 906 -17.63 -13.09 -19.00
CA VAL A 906 -16.88 -13.93 -18.06
C VAL A 906 -17.13 -13.51 -16.60
N GLN A 907 -17.32 -12.21 -16.32
CA GLN A 907 -17.80 -11.75 -15.01
C GLN A 907 -19.20 -12.27 -14.65
N GLU A 908 -20.02 -12.72 -15.60
CA GLU A 908 -21.32 -13.35 -15.36
C GLU A 908 -21.19 -14.87 -15.12
N GLU A 909 -20.33 -15.52 -15.89
CA GLU A 909 -19.95 -16.94 -15.72
C GLU A 909 -19.33 -17.16 -14.33
N VAL A 910 -18.43 -16.29 -13.87
CA VAL A 910 -17.89 -16.31 -12.50
C VAL A 910 -19.02 -16.16 -11.45
N GLY A 911 -20.03 -15.33 -11.72
CA GLY A 911 -21.22 -15.21 -10.85
C GLY A 911 -22.06 -16.49 -10.81
N ALA A 912 -22.17 -17.21 -11.92
CA ALA A 912 -22.84 -18.51 -11.96
C ALA A 912 -22.03 -19.61 -11.23
N LEU A 913 -20.69 -19.59 -11.34
CA LEU A 913 -19.81 -20.50 -10.60
C LEU A 913 -19.99 -20.39 -9.08
N TRP A 914 -20.14 -19.17 -8.54
CA TRP A 914 -20.44 -18.96 -7.11
C TRP A 914 -21.75 -19.62 -6.67
N ARG A 915 -22.79 -19.57 -7.51
CA ARG A 915 -24.10 -20.18 -7.22
C ARG A 915 -24.02 -21.71 -7.28
N ALA A 916 -23.42 -22.27 -8.34
CA ALA A 916 -23.21 -23.70 -8.48
C ALA A 916 -22.31 -24.30 -7.37
N TRP A 917 -21.31 -23.54 -6.90
CA TRP A 917 -20.51 -23.90 -5.73
C TRP A 917 -21.37 -23.94 -4.45
N TRP A 918 -22.20 -22.92 -4.22
CA TRP A 918 -23.06 -22.83 -3.04
C TRP A 918 -24.15 -23.92 -3.01
N GLU A 919 -24.78 -24.21 -4.14
CA GLU A 919 -25.73 -25.34 -4.28
C GLU A 919 -25.09 -26.68 -3.89
N LYS A 920 -23.79 -26.85 -4.17
CA LYS A 920 -23.02 -28.05 -3.81
C LYS A 920 -22.44 -28.05 -2.39
N LYS A 921 -22.19 -26.88 -1.79
CA LYS A 921 -21.45 -26.73 -0.52
C LYS A 921 -22.22 -26.16 0.67
N SER A 922 -23.42 -25.63 0.47
CA SER A 922 -24.27 -25.08 1.55
C SER A 922 -24.77 -26.12 2.59
N ALA A 923 -24.47 -27.41 2.41
CA ALA A 923 -24.67 -28.46 3.41
C ALA A 923 -23.44 -28.69 4.33
N ASP A 924 -22.26 -28.19 3.93
CA ASP A 924 -20.99 -28.36 4.67
C ASP A 924 -20.71 -27.18 5.63
N PHE A 925 -21.49 -26.10 5.51
CA PHE A 925 -21.56 -24.93 6.41
C PHE A 925 -22.81 -25.02 7.29
#